data_AF-A0AAV5NHR8-F1
#
_entry.id   AF-A0AAV5NHR8-F1
#
_cell.length_a   1.000
_cell.length_b   1.000
_cell.length_c   1.000
_cell.angle_alpha   90.00
_cell.angle_beta   90.00
_cell.angle_gamma   90.00
#
_symmetry.space_group_name_H-M   'P 1'
#
loop_
_entity.id
_entity.type
_entity.pdbx_description
1 polymer ?
#
loop_
_entity_poly.entity_id
_entity_poly.type
_entity_poly.pdbx_seq_one_letter_code
_entity_poly.pdbx_strand_id
1 'polypeptide(L)'
;MTDIRWANGDLDIAHGGLPDVPPGYSDAATNKYFLQSFDGAVGYHGSGYYVAEHLLNRDFTAQEHNNWVSVINQDIKHNGWTPAEVWLKFYVTVSNYPEVTTDLNGFQRDILSRTDGSYDTGWNTWAQNMMAHGYSLTEMRSNIAHSDAAQAALNAIYQADFSRNIDASGLLHYEDKLASGWTLQQVRTEVSHSDGATQRLSQAITDIQGRAVTENDKTWIQAQEDALINSSTTLTQIYQGTALWTGEHGGYNGLIQNIQNRTPTDADKTWIQATESLIGGRQQTYYQVRHDLAYFSGEDYVITAYYQRVLGTGPTADQIASAKQDLDNGGSITNQQTALAMSDAGRAVIQGLYRDLAGLNSPNDGQNTYYQNQLASGYGIPQVRINMAHSVEAHTALNQLQHDIIGRTDGQYDEAYDQWAENNMGSYTDWTLQRVRQDIAFTSAARTASTGVIQKEAGIQSPSTQLLDYFSSQFSAGKSLADMTISFAYGGEVRGAATAIIQKESDIQAPSGQLLDYFSRTIAGGQSLQEMTISYAYGNEVTAALGEGYSFFLGRPVSASELSTAQATIASGTSLAGIYSPLSQSSEAYTQYRNLYADWGQVPPTDSQLQTTGTALFHLQRAWVITQAQTSAQLQAEVQQYQSLPAAATFQDYISALAVSQDQATDLTASMCAEPMMEEADTAADVDNLSSQGGGSRPDCCHKSGHYQDRPEVGQR
;
A
#
# COMPACT_ATOMS: atom_id res chain seq x y z
N MET A 1 -42.70 -59.12 -80.71
CA MET A 1 -41.54 -58.35 -81.21
C MET A 1 -41.94 -56.90 -81.27
N THR A 2 -41.67 -56.18 -80.20
CA THR A 2 -41.70 -54.71 -80.15
C THR A 2 -40.27 -54.25 -80.41
N ASP A 3 -40.09 -53.37 -81.39
CA ASP A 3 -38.80 -52.77 -81.77
C ASP A 3 -38.13 -52.14 -80.53
N ILE A 4 -37.03 -52.75 -80.08
CA ILE A 4 -36.12 -52.14 -79.11
C ILE A 4 -35.05 -51.40 -79.92
N ARG A 5 -35.22 -50.08 -80.08
CA ARG A 5 -34.17 -49.20 -80.62
C ARG A 5 -33.35 -48.63 -79.48
N TRP A 6 -32.04 -48.76 -79.59
CA TRP A 6 -31.03 -48.36 -78.62
C TRP A 6 -30.71 -46.88 -78.80
N ALA A 7 -30.43 -46.17 -77.70
CA ALA A 7 -30.26 -44.72 -77.69
C ALA A 7 -28.99 -44.23 -78.42
N ASN A 8 -27.97 -45.08 -78.56
CA ASN A 8 -26.79 -44.80 -79.36
C ASN A 8 -26.78 -45.76 -80.55
N GLY A 9 -27.11 -45.25 -81.74
CA GLY A 9 -27.12 -46.01 -82.99
C GLY A 9 -25.73 -46.48 -83.46
N ASP A 10 -24.70 -46.43 -82.61
CA ASP A 10 -23.32 -46.80 -82.88
C ASP A 10 -22.88 -47.91 -81.91
N LEU A 11 -23.05 -49.15 -82.35
CA LEU A 11 -22.49 -50.35 -81.73
C LEU A 11 -21.06 -50.52 -82.23
N ASP A 12 -20.12 -49.69 -81.76
CA ASP A 12 -18.68 -50.00 -81.86
C ASP A 12 -18.31 -51.04 -80.79
N ILE A 13 -17.37 -51.93 -81.11
CA ILE A 13 -16.83 -53.01 -80.26
C ILE A 13 -16.40 -52.47 -78.88
N ALA A 14 -15.98 -51.19 -78.81
CA ALA A 14 -15.61 -50.51 -77.57
C ALA A 14 -16.78 -50.23 -76.60
N HIS A 15 -18.04 -50.35 -77.04
CA HIS A 15 -19.25 -50.03 -76.26
C HIS A 15 -20.26 -51.18 -76.20
N GLY A 16 -19.78 -52.43 -76.30
CA GLY A 16 -20.66 -53.60 -76.33
C GLY A 16 -21.35 -53.80 -77.69
N GLY A 17 -20.77 -53.24 -78.76
CA GLY A 17 -21.23 -53.48 -80.11
C GLY A 17 -21.25 -54.96 -80.47
N LEU A 18 -22.26 -55.37 -81.27
CA LEU A 18 -22.31 -56.72 -81.84
C LEU A 18 -20.95 -57.07 -82.43
N PRO A 19 -20.31 -58.19 -82.06
CA PRO A 19 -19.09 -58.60 -82.73
C PRO A 19 -19.36 -58.68 -84.22
N ASP A 20 -18.40 -58.24 -85.03
CA ASP A 20 -18.47 -58.36 -86.48
C ASP A 20 -18.63 -59.85 -86.83
N VAL A 21 -19.87 -60.27 -87.10
CA VAL A 21 -20.19 -61.68 -87.35
C VAL A 21 -19.53 -62.03 -88.69
N PRO A 22 -18.57 -62.97 -88.75
CA PRO A 22 -17.87 -63.27 -89.98
C PRO A 22 -18.86 -63.56 -91.13
N PRO A 23 -18.60 -63.11 -92.36
CA PRO A 23 -19.51 -63.34 -93.48
C PRO A 23 -19.72 -64.85 -93.69
N GLY A 24 -20.93 -65.34 -93.39
CA GLY A 24 -21.29 -66.77 -93.45
C GLY A 24 -22.04 -67.32 -92.23
N TYR A 25 -22.21 -66.54 -91.16
CA TYR A 25 -22.84 -66.97 -89.89
C TYR A 25 -24.23 -66.33 -89.64
N SER A 26 -25.00 -66.08 -90.70
CA SER A 26 -26.27 -65.31 -90.64
C SER A 26 -27.55 -66.17 -90.64
N ASP A 27 -27.45 -67.50 -90.50
CA ASP A 27 -28.60 -68.41 -90.49
C ASP A 27 -28.70 -69.28 -89.21
N ALA A 28 -29.90 -69.80 -88.93
CA ALA A 28 -30.19 -70.61 -87.75
C ALA A 28 -29.38 -71.93 -87.68
N ALA A 29 -28.73 -72.35 -88.79
CA ALA A 29 -27.90 -73.55 -88.85
C ALA A 29 -26.47 -73.33 -88.30
N THR A 30 -26.02 -72.07 -88.22
CA THR A 30 -24.66 -71.72 -87.79
C THR A 30 -24.48 -71.60 -86.26
N ASN A 31 -25.56 -71.85 -85.50
CA ASN A 31 -25.64 -71.70 -84.05
C ASN A 31 -24.56 -72.50 -83.28
N LYS A 32 -24.17 -73.68 -83.75
CA LYS A 32 -23.21 -74.55 -83.04
C LYS A 32 -21.83 -73.90 -82.89
N TYR A 33 -21.35 -73.19 -83.90
CA TYR A 33 -20.02 -72.57 -83.90
C TYR A 33 -19.99 -71.24 -83.15
N PHE A 34 -21.05 -70.43 -83.29
CA PHE A 34 -21.23 -69.20 -82.52
C PHE A 34 -21.26 -69.50 -81.01
N LEU A 35 -21.97 -70.55 -80.60
CA LEU A 35 -22.02 -70.97 -79.20
C LEU A 35 -20.67 -71.48 -78.66
N GLN A 36 -19.88 -72.19 -79.49
CA GLN A 36 -18.53 -72.62 -79.12
C GLN A 36 -17.55 -71.44 -78.99
N SER A 37 -17.67 -70.40 -79.82
CA SER A 37 -16.89 -69.16 -79.65
C SER A 37 -17.35 -68.29 -78.48
N PHE A 38 -18.63 -68.36 -78.10
CA PHE A 38 -19.18 -67.57 -77.01
C PHE A 38 -18.82 -68.11 -75.63
N ASP A 39 -18.82 -69.43 -75.46
CA ASP A 39 -18.42 -70.16 -74.25
C ASP A 39 -16.89 -70.31 -74.13
N GLY A 40 -16.19 -70.27 -75.27
CA GLY A 40 -14.74 -70.46 -75.40
C GLY A 40 -14.38 -71.92 -75.70
N ALA A 41 -13.40 -72.14 -76.59
CA ALA A 41 -12.74 -73.44 -76.71
C ALA A 41 -11.70 -73.58 -75.60
N VAL A 42 -11.41 -74.81 -75.16
CA VAL A 42 -10.45 -75.12 -74.09
C VAL A 42 -9.14 -74.31 -74.30
N GLY A 43 -8.91 -73.30 -73.46
CA GLY A 43 -7.74 -72.43 -73.48
C GLY A 43 -7.91 -70.97 -73.98
N TYR A 44 -9.12 -70.52 -74.35
CA TYR A 44 -9.40 -69.12 -74.73
C TYR A 44 -10.69 -68.57 -74.07
N HIS A 45 -10.67 -67.30 -73.64
CA HIS A 45 -11.85 -66.58 -73.15
C HIS A 45 -12.85 -66.35 -74.29
N GLY A 46 -14.06 -66.90 -74.18
CA GLY A 46 -15.13 -66.72 -75.17
C GLY A 46 -15.80 -65.34 -75.11
N SER A 47 -16.60 -64.97 -76.11
CA SER A 47 -17.24 -63.65 -76.17
C SER A 47 -18.12 -63.31 -74.96
N GLY A 48 -18.65 -64.29 -74.23
CA GLY A 48 -19.40 -64.07 -72.99
C GLY A 48 -18.54 -63.52 -71.83
N TYR A 49 -17.23 -63.78 -71.82
CA TYR A 49 -16.31 -63.20 -70.84
C TYR A 49 -16.14 -61.70 -71.05
N TYR A 50 -16.00 -61.24 -72.29
CA TYR A 50 -15.87 -59.81 -72.60
C TYR A 50 -17.09 -59.00 -72.15
N VAL A 51 -18.27 -59.61 -72.16
CA VAL A 51 -19.47 -58.94 -71.67
C VAL A 51 -19.58 -58.97 -70.15
N ALA A 52 -19.14 -60.04 -69.50
CA ALA A 52 -19.03 -60.03 -68.04
C ALA A 52 -18.00 -58.98 -67.59
N GLU A 53 -16.84 -58.92 -68.25
CA GLU A 53 -15.83 -57.89 -68.04
C GLU A 53 -16.38 -56.49 -68.28
N HIS A 54 -17.14 -56.27 -69.37
CA HIS A 54 -17.75 -54.96 -69.66
C HIS A 54 -18.89 -54.59 -68.70
N LEU A 55 -19.90 -55.46 -68.54
CA LEU A 55 -21.10 -55.18 -67.74
C LEU A 55 -20.86 -55.24 -66.25
N LEU A 56 -20.13 -56.25 -65.78
CA LEU A 56 -19.97 -56.52 -64.36
C LEU A 56 -18.63 -56.01 -63.82
N ASN A 57 -17.68 -55.68 -64.70
CA ASN A 57 -16.31 -55.35 -64.31
C ASN A 57 -15.64 -56.47 -63.49
N ARG A 58 -16.03 -57.72 -63.76
CA ARG A 58 -15.50 -58.95 -63.19
C ARG A 58 -15.89 -60.15 -64.04
N ASP A 59 -15.17 -61.26 -63.88
CA ASP A 59 -15.58 -62.54 -64.44
C ASP A 59 -16.88 -63.05 -63.79
N PHE A 60 -17.58 -63.91 -64.53
CA PHE A 60 -18.70 -64.66 -63.97
C PHE A 60 -18.25 -65.57 -62.84
N THR A 61 -19.05 -65.63 -61.78
CA THR A 61 -19.02 -66.74 -60.85
C THR A 61 -19.41 -68.04 -61.55
N ALA A 62 -19.03 -69.18 -60.99
CA ALA A 62 -19.43 -70.48 -61.52
C ALA A 62 -20.95 -70.64 -61.64
N GLN A 63 -21.72 -70.02 -60.75
CA GLN A 63 -23.18 -70.04 -60.78
C GLN A 63 -23.75 -69.15 -61.90
N GLU A 64 -23.26 -67.91 -62.05
CA GLU A 64 -23.66 -67.01 -63.14
C GLU A 64 -23.33 -67.62 -64.52
N HIS A 65 -22.15 -68.22 -64.64
CA HIS A 65 -21.73 -68.94 -65.85
C HIS A 65 -22.67 -70.12 -66.15
N ASN A 66 -22.98 -70.96 -65.16
CA ASN A 66 -23.90 -72.10 -65.35
C ASN A 66 -25.33 -71.65 -65.68
N ASN A 67 -25.83 -70.59 -65.02
CA ASN A 67 -27.15 -70.01 -65.29
C ASN A 67 -27.24 -69.53 -66.73
N TRP A 68 -26.20 -68.84 -67.22
CA TRP A 68 -26.13 -68.40 -68.60
C TRP A 68 -26.06 -69.57 -69.60
N VAL A 69 -25.17 -70.55 -69.35
CA VAL A 69 -25.02 -71.74 -70.20
C VAL A 69 -26.34 -72.53 -70.29
N SER A 70 -27.14 -72.54 -69.24
CA SER A 70 -28.49 -73.12 -69.26
C SER A 70 -29.44 -72.35 -70.19
N VAL A 71 -29.47 -71.01 -70.12
CA VAL A 71 -30.28 -70.16 -71.01
C VAL A 71 -29.88 -70.34 -72.46
N ILE A 72 -28.58 -70.40 -72.76
CA ILE A 72 -28.07 -70.76 -74.09
C ILE A 72 -28.62 -72.10 -74.56
N ASN A 73 -28.51 -73.14 -73.72
CA ASN A 73 -28.85 -74.49 -74.13
C ASN A 73 -30.35 -74.70 -74.31
N GLN A 74 -31.18 -73.97 -73.58
CA GLN A 74 -32.62 -74.14 -73.55
C GLN A 74 -33.33 -73.25 -74.58
N ASP A 75 -32.96 -71.97 -74.71
CA ASP A 75 -33.72 -71.01 -75.52
C ASP A 75 -33.20 -70.86 -76.96
N ILE A 76 -31.88 -70.91 -77.17
CA ILE A 76 -31.29 -70.68 -78.50
C ILE A 76 -31.56 -71.87 -79.44
N LYS A 77 -31.51 -73.10 -78.91
CA LYS A 77 -31.83 -74.32 -79.67
C LYS A 77 -33.31 -74.43 -80.02
N HIS A 78 -34.20 -73.77 -79.27
CA HIS A 78 -35.65 -73.88 -79.45
C HIS A 78 -36.26 -72.74 -80.26
N ASN A 79 -35.67 -71.52 -80.21
CA ASN A 79 -36.28 -70.32 -80.77
C ASN A 79 -35.65 -69.80 -82.08
N GLY A 80 -34.56 -70.41 -82.57
CA GLY A 80 -33.96 -70.05 -83.87
C GLY A 80 -33.36 -68.63 -83.94
N TRP A 81 -32.94 -68.09 -82.81
CA TRP A 81 -32.43 -66.71 -82.71
C TRP A 81 -31.17 -66.46 -83.53
N THR A 82 -31.08 -65.26 -84.09
CA THR A 82 -29.88 -64.72 -84.72
C THR A 82 -28.82 -64.40 -83.66
N PRO A 83 -27.52 -64.33 -84.03
CA PRO A 83 -26.46 -63.91 -83.11
C PRO A 83 -26.79 -62.60 -82.37
N ALA A 84 -27.39 -61.62 -83.05
CA ALA A 84 -27.74 -60.34 -82.44
C ALA A 84 -28.84 -60.44 -81.36
N GLU A 85 -29.84 -61.29 -81.59
CA GLU A 85 -30.89 -61.55 -80.59
C GLU A 85 -30.33 -62.32 -79.39
N VAL A 86 -29.35 -63.21 -79.60
CA VAL A 86 -28.65 -63.90 -78.52
C VAL A 86 -27.85 -62.92 -77.66
N TRP A 87 -27.12 -62.01 -78.30
CA TRP A 87 -26.38 -60.93 -77.63
C TRP A 87 -27.31 -60.04 -76.80
N LEU A 88 -28.43 -59.59 -77.37
CA LEU A 88 -29.42 -58.81 -76.65
C LEU A 88 -30.01 -59.57 -75.45
N LYS A 89 -30.39 -60.84 -75.65
CA LYS A 89 -30.93 -61.66 -74.57
C LYS A 89 -29.91 -61.88 -73.47
N PHE A 90 -28.62 -61.95 -73.80
CA PHE A 90 -27.54 -62.05 -72.83
C PHE A 90 -27.50 -60.85 -71.89
N TYR A 91 -27.45 -59.62 -72.42
CA TYR A 91 -27.49 -58.39 -71.62
C TYR A 91 -28.69 -58.36 -70.66
N VAL A 92 -29.89 -58.70 -71.17
CA VAL A 92 -31.13 -58.77 -70.38
C VAL A 92 -31.05 -59.86 -69.29
N THR A 93 -30.51 -61.03 -69.60
CA THR A 93 -30.43 -62.13 -68.64
C THR A 93 -29.42 -61.82 -67.52
N VAL A 94 -28.24 -61.33 -67.88
CA VAL A 94 -27.16 -61.01 -66.92
C VAL A 94 -27.56 -59.87 -66.01
N SER A 95 -28.17 -58.80 -66.54
CA SER A 95 -28.58 -57.66 -65.71
C SER A 95 -29.64 -58.02 -64.64
N ASN A 96 -30.38 -59.11 -64.84
CA ASN A 96 -31.40 -59.60 -63.90
C ASN A 96 -30.87 -60.67 -62.93
N TYR A 97 -29.55 -60.92 -62.88
CA TYR A 97 -28.98 -61.85 -61.91
C TYR A 97 -29.16 -61.36 -60.47
N PRO A 98 -29.42 -62.26 -59.51
CA PRO A 98 -29.48 -61.92 -58.08
C PRO A 98 -28.21 -61.22 -57.57
N GLU A 99 -27.06 -61.59 -58.12
CA GLU A 99 -25.75 -60.99 -57.87
C GLU A 99 -25.71 -59.52 -58.31
N VAL A 100 -26.27 -59.17 -59.47
CA VAL A 100 -26.39 -57.76 -59.90
C VAL A 100 -27.26 -56.95 -58.96
N THR A 101 -28.37 -57.53 -58.47
CA THR A 101 -29.19 -56.87 -57.44
C THR A 101 -28.39 -56.67 -56.15
N THR A 102 -27.52 -57.62 -55.80
CA THR A 102 -26.62 -57.52 -54.65
C THR A 102 -25.58 -56.41 -54.84
N ASP A 103 -24.98 -56.31 -56.03
CA ASP A 103 -24.02 -55.27 -56.39
C ASP A 103 -24.66 -53.87 -56.35
N LEU A 104 -25.86 -53.71 -56.94
CA LEU A 104 -26.62 -52.46 -56.93
C LEU A 104 -27.06 -52.05 -55.52
N ASN A 105 -27.53 -52.99 -54.69
CA ASN A 105 -27.78 -52.73 -53.27
C ASN A 105 -26.50 -52.36 -52.53
N GLY A 106 -25.37 -52.98 -52.89
CA GLY A 106 -24.05 -52.63 -52.43
C GLY A 106 -23.70 -51.17 -52.71
N PHE A 107 -23.98 -50.67 -53.92
CA PHE A 107 -23.75 -49.25 -54.26
C PHE A 107 -24.61 -48.32 -53.40
N GLN A 108 -25.89 -48.65 -53.20
CA GLN A 108 -26.77 -47.86 -52.34
C GLN A 108 -26.30 -47.85 -50.87
N ARG A 109 -25.83 -48.98 -50.36
CA ARG A 109 -25.24 -49.06 -49.01
C ARG A 109 -23.94 -48.27 -48.91
N ASP A 110 -23.06 -48.43 -49.88
CA ASP A 110 -21.74 -47.82 -49.85
C ASP A 110 -21.82 -46.30 -50.04
N ILE A 111 -22.64 -45.80 -50.97
CA ILE A 111 -22.67 -44.40 -51.40
C ILE A 111 -23.70 -43.58 -50.62
N LEU A 112 -24.82 -44.19 -50.24
CA LEU A 112 -25.92 -43.50 -49.57
C LEU A 112 -26.13 -43.96 -48.12
N SER A 113 -25.31 -44.89 -47.62
CA SER A 113 -25.47 -45.52 -46.30
C SER A 113 -26.86 -46.14 -46.06
N ARG A 114 -27.51 -46.62 -47.12
CA ARG A 114 -28.78 -47.34 -47.01
C ARG A 114 -28.58 -48.72 -46.38
N THR A 115 -29.50 -49.11 -45.52
CA THR A 115 -29.54 -50.43 -44.88
C THR A 115 -30.60 -51.33 -45.50
N ASP A 116 -30.53 -52.63 -45.21
CA ASP A 116 -31.50 -53.62 -45.66
C ASP A 116 -32.93 -53.20 -45.30
N GLY A 117 -33.78 -53.02 -46.31
CA GLY A 117 -35.15 -52.52 -46.19
C GLY A 117 -35.35 -51.05 -46.57
N SER A 118 -34.26 -50.30 -46.81
CA SER A 118 -34.30 -48.90 -47.29
C SER A 118 -33.76 -48.71 -48.72
N TYR A 119 -33.38 -49.81 -49.39
CA TYR A 119 -32.94 -49.77 -50.78
C TYR A 119 -34.07 -49.31 -51.71
N ASP A 120 -33.74 -48.42 -52.63
CA ASP A 120 -34.63 -47.98 -53.70
C ASP A 120 -34.69 -49.06 -54.78
N THR A 121 -35.75 -49.86 -54.71
CA THR A 121 -36.03 -50.91 -55.68
C THR A 121 -36.42 -50.35 -57.06
N GLY A 122 -36.91 -49.11 -57.10
CA GLY A 122 -37.18 -48.38 -58.35
C GLY A 122 -35.89 -48.04 -59.07
N TRP A 123 -34.89 -47.50 -58.36
CA TRP A 123 -33.56 -47.26 -58.90
C TRP A 123 -32.88 -48.56 -59.35
N ASN A 124 -32.97 -49.65 -58.57
CA ASN A 124 -32.44 -50.95 -59.00
C ASN A 124 -33.08 -51.42 -60.33
N THR A 125 -34.41 -51.33 -60.43
CA THR A 125 -35.13 -51.73 -61.66
C THR A 125 -34.69 -50.90 -62.87
N TRP A 126 -34.53 -49.59 -62.68
CA TRP A 126 -34.01 -48.69 -63.71
C TRP A 126 -32.56 -49.03 -64.09
N ALA A 127 -31.68 -49.26 -63.11
CA ALA A 127 -30.29 -49.61 -63.34
C ALA A 127 -30.16 -50.96 -64.09
N GLN A 128 -30.93 -51.97 -63.71
CA GLN A 128 -30.99 -53.25 -64.42
C GLN A 128 -31.52 -53.10 -65.84
N ASN A 129 -32.46 -52.18 -66.08
CA ASN A 129 -32.92 -51.84 -67.42
C ASN A 129 -31.81 -51.15 -68.23
N MET A 130 -31.06 -50.22 -67.65
CA MET A 130 -29.93 -49.59 -68.32
C MET A 130 -28.79 -50.58 -68.60
N MET A 131 -28.51 -51.50 -67.67
CA MET A 131 -27.53 -52.57 -67.89
C MET A 131 -27.98 -53.57 -68.95
N ALA A 132 -29.28 -53.87 -69.01
CA ALA A 132 -29.86 -54.61 -70.14
C ALA A 132 -29.66 -53.86 -71.46
N HIS A 133 -29.33 -52.55 -71.40
CA HIS A 133 -28.97 -51.70 -72.52
C HIS A 133 -27.46 -51.42 -72.68
N GLY A 134 -26.59 -52.24 -72.10
CA GLY A 134 -25.14 -52.19 -72.34
C GLY A 134 -24.34 -51.32 -71.36
N TYR A 135 -25.00 -50.63 -70.44
CA TYR A 135 -24.33 -49.90 -69.37
C TYR A 135 -23.73 -50.86 -68.34
N SER A 136 -22.55 -50.53 -67.85
CA SER A 136 -21.78 -51.31 -66.87
C SER A 136 -22.18 -50.98 -65.42
N LEU A 137 -21.85 -51.89 -64.50
CA LEU A 137 -21.90 -51.63 -63.06
C LEU A 137 -21.04 -50.43 -62.65
N THR A 138 -19.91 -50.20 -63.32
CA THR A 138 -19.07 -49.02 -63.11
C THR A 138 -19.82 -47.73 -63.44
N GLU A 139 -20.54 -47.69 -64.57
CA GLU A 139 -21.38 -46.56 -64.95
C GLU A 139 -22.58 -46.40 -64.00
N MET A 140 -23.18 -47.49 -63.53
CA MET A 140 -24.27 -47.43 -62.54
C MET A 140 -23.78 -46.89 -61.19
N ARG A 141 -22.57 -47.28 -60.75
CA ARG A 141 -21.94 -46.72 -59.55
C ARG A 141 -21.65 -45.23 -59.72
N SER A 142 -21.11 -44.83 -60.86
CA SER A 142 -20.88 -43.42 -61.19
C SER A 142 -22.18 -42.61 -61.20
N ASN A 143 -23.25 -43.17 -61.78
CA ASN A 143 -24.56 -42.51 -61.83
C ASN A 143 -25.12 -42.22 -60.44
N ILE A 144 -25.10 -43.20 -59.51
CA ILE A 144 -25.59 -42.99 -58.15
C ILE A 144 -24.66 -42.09 -57.33
N ALA A 145 -23.34 -42.15 -57.56
CA ALA A 145 -22.37 -41.27 -56.90
C ALA A 145 -22.55 -39.78 -57.22
N HIS A 146 -22.99 -39.45 -58.44
CA HIS A 146 -23.30 -38.09 -58.89
C HIS A 146 -24.78 -37.71 -58.78
N SER A 147 -25.56 -38.47 -58.00
CA SER A 147 -26.98 -38.22 -57.82
C SER A 147 -27.27 -37.16 -56.75
N ASP A 148 -28.41 -36.50 -56.83
CA ASP A 148 -28.90 -35.58 -55.78
C ASP A 148 -28.91 -36.24 -54.39
N ALA A 149 -29.16 -37.55 -54.31
CA ALA A 149 -29.14 -38.30 -53.06
C ALA A 149 -27.72 -38.42 -52.48
N ALA A 150 -26.70 -38.65 -53.33
CA ALA A 150 -25.31 -38.68 -52.90
C ALA A 150 -24.82 -37.30 -52.50
N GLN A 151 -25.18 -36.25 -53.27
CA GLN A 151 -24.93 -34.86 -52.88
C GLN A 151 -25.56 -34.52 -51.53
N ALA A 152 -26.80 -34.96 -51.27
CA ALA A 152 -27.47 -34.74 -49.99
C ALA A 152 -26.73 -35.47 -48.84
N ALA A 153 -26.27 -36.70 -49.07
CA ALA A 153 -25.51 -37.48 -48.10
C ALA A 153 -24.14 -36.86 -47.77
N LEU A 154 -23.41 -36.39 -48.78
CA LEU A 154 -22.15 -35.65 -48.62
C LEU A 154 -22.36 -34.32 -47.87
N ASN A 155 -23.41 -33.57 -48.21
CA ASN A 155 -23.77 -32.36 -47.48
C ASN A 155 -24.09 -32.66 -46.01
N ALA A 156 -24.75 -33.78 -45.72
CA ALA A 156 -25.05 -34.16 -44.34
C ALA A 156 -23.77 -34.41 -43.50
N ILE A 157 -22.71 -34.97 -44.09
CA ILE A 157 -21.40 -35.10 -43.42
C ILE A 157 -20.84 -33.71 -43.09
N TYR A 158 -20.76 -32.81 -44.08
CA TYR A 158 -20.22 -31.46 -43.88
C TYR A 158 -21.06 -30.62 -42.90
N GLN A 159 -22.38 -30.82 -42.86
CA GLN A 159 -23.25 -30.17 -41.88
C GLN A 159 -22.98 -30.66 -40.46
N ALA A 160 -22.73 -31.97 -40.28
CA ALA A 160 -22.39 -32.53 -38.98
C ALA A 160 -21.04 -32.01 -38.45
N ASP A 161 -20.03 -31.95 -39.32
CA ASP A 161 -18.63 -31.66 -38.91
C ASP A 161 -18.30 -30.16 -38.92
N PHE A 162 -18.93 -29.40 -39.82
CA PHE A 162 -18.61 -27.99 -40.05
C PHE A 162 -19.81 -27.04 -39.97
N SER A 163 -21.04 -27.55 -39.82
CA SER A 163 -22.28 -26.75 -39.85
C SER A 163 -22.44 -25.92 -41.13
N ARG A 164 -21.98 -26.46 -42.26
CA ARG A 164 -22.12 -25.86 -43.60
C ARG A 164 -22.29 -26.94 -44.65
N ASN A 165 -22.76 -26.55 -45.83
CA ASN A 165 -22.75 -27.42 -46.99
C ASN A 165 -21.33 -27.58 -47.54
N ILE A 166 -21.11 -28.68 -48.26
CA ILE A 166 -19.88 -28.87 -49.01
C ILE A 166 -19.83 -27.86 -50.17
N ASP A 167 -18.63 -27.35 -50.46
CA ASP A 167 -18.44 -26.48 -51.62
C ASP A 167 -18.37 -27.29 -52.92
N ALA A 168 -18.47 -26.62 -54.07
CA ALA A 168 -18.56 -27.28 -55.37
C ALA A 168 -17.32 -28.14 -55.70
N SER A 169 -16.12 -27.73 -55.27
CA SER A 169 -14.89 -28.47 -55.54
C SER A 169 -14.78 -29.71 -54.65
N GLY A 170 -15.12 -29.58 -53.37
CA GLY A 170 -15.20 -30.72 -52.45
C GLY A 170 -16.30 -31.70 -52.85
N LEU A 171 -17.44 -31.20 -53.33
CA LEU A 171 -18.53 -32.05 -53.82
C LEU A 171 -18.06 -32.93 -54.96
N LEU A 172 -17.53 -32.32 -56.03
CA LEU A 172 -16.99 -33.04 -57.19
C LEU A 172 -15.91 -34.05 -56.74
N HIS A 173 -15.00 -33.64 -55.84
CA HIS A 173 -13.93 -34.50 -55.36
C HIS A 173 -14.46 -35.78 -54.70
N TYR A 174 -15.46 -35.68 -53.82
CA TYR A 174 -15.99 -36.87 -53.15
C TYR A 174 -16.98 -37.66 -54.01
N GLU A 175 -17.72 -37.02 -54.92
CA GLU A 175 -18.51 -37.73 -55.93
C GLU A 175 -17.62 -38.63 -56.81
N ASP A 176 -16.48 -38.10 -57.29
CA ASP A 176 -15.49 -38.86 -58.06
C ASP A 176 -14.89 -40.03 -57.26
N LYS A 177 -14.61 -39.80 -55.96
CA LYS A 177 -14.12 -40.85 -55.06
C LYS A 177 -15.15 -41.97 -54.86
N LEU A 178 -16.41 -41.60 -54.62
CA LEU A 178 -17.52 -42.55 -54.47
C LEU A 178 -17.75 -43.35 -55.75
N ALA A 179 -17.70 -42.70 -56.92
CA ALA A 179 -17.75 -43.33 -58.23
C ALA A 179 -16.59 -44.33 -58.42
N SER A 180 -15.41 -44.00 -57.90
CA SER A 180 -14.19 -44.82 -57.97
C SER A 180 -14.11 -45.94 -56.92
N GLY A 181 -15.19 -46.21 -56.19
CA GLY A 181 -15.27 -47.33 -55.25
C GLY A 181 -15.16 -46.97 -53.78
N TRP A 182 -14.99 -45.69 -53.42
CA TRP A 182 -15.08 -45.29 -52.02
C TRP A 182 -16.49 -45.48 -51.48
N THR A 183 -16.56 -45.68 -50.17
CA THR A 183 -17.79 -45.65 -49.39
C THR A 183 -17.96 -44.29 -48.73
N LEU A 184 -19.21 -43.92 -48.43
CA LEU A 184 -19.57 -42.73 -47.69
C LEU A 184 -18.94 -42.74 -46.28
N GLN A 185 -18.72 -43.92 -45.70
CA GLN A 185 -18.00 -44.07 -44.43
C GLN A 185 -16.53 -43.66 -44.55
N GLN A 186 -15.85 -44.02 -45.65
CA GLN A 186 -14.47 -43.58 -45.89
C GLN A 186 -14.39 -42.07 -46.10
N VAL A 187 -15.35 -41.49 -46.83
CA VAL A 187 -15.46 -40.03 -46.97
C VAL A 187 -15.63 -39.37 -45.59
N ARG A 188 -16.54 -39.90 -44.76
CA ARG A 188 -16.76 -39.38 -43.40
C ARG A 188 -15.49 -39.44 -42.56
N THR A 189 -14.75 -40.55 -42.58
CA THR A 189 -13.47 -40.65 -41.88
C THR A 189 -12.46 -39.61 -42.35
N GLU A 190 -12.30 -39.41 -43.66
CA GLU A 190 -11.38 -38.40 -44.21
C GLU A 190 -11.78 -36.98 -43.80
N VAL A 191 -13.08 -36.67 -43.84
CA VAL A 191 -13.61 -35.34 -43.50
C VAL A 191 -13.47 -35.05 -41.99
N SER A 192 -13.85 -35.99 -41.13
CA SER A 192 -13.84 -35.81 -39.68
C SER A 192 -12.45 -35.82 -39.05
N HIS A 193 -11.45 -36.47 -39.68
CA HIS A 193 -10.03 -36.43 -39.27
C HIS A 193 -9.20 -35.40 -40.07
N SER A 194 -9.85 -34.52 -40.84
CA SER A 194 -9.13 -33.49 -41.58
C SER A 194 -8.55 -32.42 -40.65
N ASP A 195 -7.46 -31.79 -41.08
CA ASP A 195 -6.86 -30.64 -40.36
C ASP A 195 -7.91 -29.55 -40.07
N GLY A 196 -8.88 -29.37 -40.96
CA GLY A 196 -9.98 -28.43 -40.77
C GLY A 196 -10.92 -28.82 -39.62
N ALA A 197 -11.21 -30.11 -39.45
CA ALA A 197 -12.03 -30.62 -38.35
C ALA A 197 -11.28 -30.48 -37.02
N THR A 198 -10.01 -30.88 -36.98
CA THR A 198 -9.13 -30.69 -35.81
C THR A 198 -9.04 -29.21 -35.42
N GLN A 199 -8.86 -28.30 -36.38
CA GLN A 199 -8.84 -26.85 -36.13
C GLN A 199 -10.18 -26.35 -35.59
N ARG A 200 -11.30 -26.88 -36.10
CA ARG A 200 -12.65 -26.46 -35.66
C ARG A 200 -12.93 -26.87 -34.21
N LEU A 201 -12.51 -28.07 -33.81
CA LEU A 201 -12.62 -28.57 -32.44
C LEU A 201 -11.64 -27.83 -31.50
N SER A 202 -10.44 -27.53 -31.99
CA SER A 202 -9.48 -26.68 -31.29
C SER A 202 -10.06 -25.29 -31.00
N GLN A 203 -10.70 -24.68 -32.01
CA GLN A 203 -11.38 -23.40 -31.84
C GLN A 203 -12.55 -23.48 -30.85
N ALA A 204 -13.26 -24.63 -30.77
CA ALA A 204 -14.32 -24.82 -29.79
C ALA A 204 -13.79 -24.68 -28.35
N ILE A 205 -12.63 -25.25 -28.06
CA ILE A 205 -12.00 -25.13 -26.74
C ILE A 205 -11.72 -23.65 -26.44
N THR A 206 -11.12 -22.92 -27.38
CA THR A 206 -10.81 -21.50 -27.19
C THR A 206 -12.05 -20.63 -27.05
N ASP A 207 -13.04 -20.80 -27.93
CA ASP A 207 -14.28 -20.03 -27.93
C ASP A 207 -15.10 -20.27 -26.66
N ILE A 208 -15.10 -21.49 -26.13
CA ILE A 208 -15.97 -21.89 -25.02
C ILE A 208 -15.29 -21.74 -23.67
N GLN A 209 -14.01 -22.10 -23.58
CA GLN A 209 -13.26 -22.16 -22.33
C GLN A 209 -12.31 -20.97 -22.14
N GLY A 210 -12.11 -20.14 -23.17
CA GLY A 210 -11.24 -18.97 -23.08
C GLY A 210 -9.76 -19.29 -22.88
N ARG A 211 -9.33 -20.48 -23.28
CA ARG A 211 -7.95 -20.94 -23.12
C ARG A 211 -7.38 -21.48 -24.42
N ALA A 212 -6.06 -21.47 -24.51
CA ALA A 212 -5.34 -22.13 -25.59
C ALA A 212 -5.47 -23.66 -25.49
N VAL A 213 -5.43 -24.31 -26.65
CA VAL A 213 -5.36 -25.77 -26.76
C VAL A 213 -4.00 -26.25 -26.28
N THR A 214 -4.00 -27.35 -25.53
CA THR A 214 -2.83 -27.98 -24.94
C THR A 214 -2.69 -29.42 -25.44
N GLU A 215 -1.57 -30.07 -25.13
CA GLU A 215 -1.35 -31.47 -25.52
C GLU A 215 -2.42 -32.42 -24.95
N ASN A 216 -2.91 -32.15 -23.74
CA ASN A 216 -3.94 -32.95 -23.08
C ASN A 216 -5.28 -32.92 -23.82
N ASP A 217 -5.53 -31.88 -24.61
CA ASP A 217 -6.77 -31.72 -25.36
C ASP A 217 -6.82 -32.62 -26.59
N LYS A 218 -5.68 -33.10 -27.10
CA LYS A 218 -5.63 -33.93 -28.31
C LYS A 218 -6.43 -35.21 -28.18
N THR A 219 -6.41 -35.85 -27.00
CA THR A 219 -7.23 -37.05 -26.74
C THR A 219 -8.72 -36.74 -26.79
N TRP A 220 -9.13 -35.58 -26.27
CA TRP A 220 -10.52 -35.15 -26.35
C TRP A 220 -10.92 -34.82 -27.79
N ILE A 221 -10.06 -34.12 -28.54
CA ILE A 221 -10.28 -33.80 -29.96
C ILE A 221 -10.45 -35.09 -30.76
N GLN A 222 -9.52 -36.04 -30.66
CA GLN A 222 -9.59 -37.34 -31.34
C GLN A 222 -10.89 -38.08 -31.00
N ALA A 223 -11.29 -38.09 -29.73
CA ALA A 223 -12.55 -38.72 -29.32
C ALA A 223 -13.79 -38.03 -29.92
N GLN A 224 -13.76 -36.71 -30.09
CA GLN A 224 -14.85 -35.99 -30.76
C GLN A 224 -14.87 -36.26 -32.27
N GLU A 225 -13.70 -36.32 -32.92
CA GLU A 225 -13.61 -36.69 -34.34
C GLU A 225 -14.14 -38.11 -34.56
N ASP A 226 -13.74 -39.08 -33.73
CA ASP A 226 -14.25 -40.45 -33.79
C ASP A 226 -15.78 -40.52 -33.55
N ALA A 227 -16.32 -39.64 -32.70
CA ALA A 227 -17.77 -39.53 -32.47
C ALA A 227 -18.51 -38.95 -33.70
N LEU A 228 -17.92 -37.97 -34.39
CA LEU A 228 -18.42 -37.44 -35.66
C LEU A 228 -18.40 -38.51 -36.77
N ILE A 229 -17.35 -39.33 -36.82
CA ILE A 229 -17.22 -40.47 -37.75
C ILE A 229 -18.35 -41.49 -37.54
N ASN A 230 -18.68 -41.77 -36.28
CA ASN A 230 -19.73 -42.74 -35.95
C ASN A 230 -21.14 -42.13 -35.97
N SER A 231 -21.26 -40.84 -36.33
CA SER A 231 -22.52 -40.08 -36.28
C SER A 231 -23.21 -40.15 -34.91
N SER A 232 -22.44 -40.36 -33.84
CA SER A 232 -22.96 -40.41 -32.46
C SER A 232 -23.13 -39.03 -31.86
N THR A 233 -22.55 -38.00 -32.50
CA THR A 233 -22.65 -36.59 -32.13
C THR A 233 -22.65 -35.69 -33.37
N THR A 234 -22.84 -34.40 -33.16
CA THR A 234 -22.72 -33.33 -34.15
C THR A 234 -21.89 -32.20 -33.56
N LEU A 235 -21.32 -31.33 -34.40
CA LEU A 235 -20.56 -30.18 -33.93
C LEU A 235 -21.39 -29.31 -32.96
N THR A 236 -22.68 -29.11 -33.23
CA THR A 236 -23.58 -28.37 -32.34
C THR A 236 -23.67 -29.01 -30.95
N GLN A 237 -23.82 -30.32 -30.88
CA GLN A 237 -23.86 -31.06 -29.61
C GLN A 237 -22.52 -31.00 -28.87
N ILE A 238 -21.41 -31.04 -29.60
CA ILE A 238 -20.06 -30.86 -29.02
C ILE A 238 -19.94 -29.48 -28.38
N TYR A 239 -20.35 -28.42 -29.07
CA TYR A 239 -20.31 -27.06 -28.53
C TYR A 239 -21.19 -26.93 -27.27
N GLN A 240 -22.42 -27.41 -27.33
CA GLN A 240 -23.35 -27.39 -26.19
C GLN A 240 -22.80 -28.18 -24.99
N GLY A 241 -22.32 -29.39 -25.22
CA GLY A 241 -21.75 -30.25 -24.18
C GLY A 241 -20.48 -29.66 -23.56
N THR A 242 -19.62 -29.04 -24.37
CA THR A 242 -18.40 -28.38 -23.88
C THR A 242 -18.74 -27.13 -23.06
N ALA A 243 -19.75 -26.36 -23.47
CA ALA A 243 -20.19 -25.18 -22.73
C ALA A 243 -20.79 -25.55 -21.37
N LEU A 244 -21.62 -26.60 -21.33
CA LEU A 244 -22.17 -27.16 -20.10
C LEU A 244 -21.06 -27.67 -19.17
N TRP A 245 -20.14 -28.50 -19.69
CA TRP A 245 -19.02 -29.01 -18.93
C TRP A 245 -18.19 -27.87 -18.31
N THR A 246 -17.97 -26.80 -19.08
CA THR A 246 -17.23 -25.61 -18.62
C THR A 246 -17.95 -24.91 -17.46
N GLY A 247 -19.27 -24.79 -17.51
CA GLY A 247 -20.08 -24.27 -16.41
C GLY A 247 -20.01 -25.14 -15.15
N GLU A 248 -20.21 -26.45 -15.31
CA GLU A 248 -20.18 -27.43 -14.22
C GLU A 248 -18.81 -27.51 -13.52
N HIS A 249 -17.73 -27.27 -14.26
CA HIS A 249 -16.36 -27.30 -13.73
C HIS A 249 -15.85 -25.91 -13.31
N GLY A 250 -16.76 -24.93 -13.19
CA GLY A 250 -16.46 -23.64 -12.59
C GLY A 250 -15.81 -22.61 -13.51
N GLY A 251 -15.77 -22.83 -14.83
CA GLY A 251 -15.20 -21.88 -15.79
C GLY A 251 -15.88 -20.50 -15.73
N TYR A 252 -17.21 -20.47 -15.70
CA TYR A 252 -17.98 -19.22 -15.56
C TYR A 252 -18.02 -18.70 -14.12
N ASN A 253 -17.94 -19.59 -13.13
CA ASN A 253 -17.76 -19.20 -11.73
C ASN A 253 -16.45 -18.41 -11.53
N GLY A 254 -15.39 -18.81 -12.24
CA GLY A 254 -14.11 -18.10 -12.29
C GLY A 254 -14.23 -16.68 -12.85
N LEU A 255 -15.13 -16.43 -13.82
CA LEU A 255 -15.38 -15.07 -14.31
C LEU A 255 -15.96 -14.18 -13.22
N ILE A 256 -16.98 -14.66 -12.51
CA ILE A 256 -17.60 -13.94 -11.38
C ILE A 256 -16.57 -13.69 -10.27
N GLN A 257 -15.76 -14.69 -9.90
CA GLN A 257 -14.73 -14.51 -8.89
C GLN A 257 -13.68 -13.47 -9.31
N ASN A 258 -13.21 -13.52 -10.56
CA ASN A 258 -12.18 -12.61 -11.04
C ASN A 258 -12.69 -11.16 -11.18
N ILE A 259 -13.89 -10.98 -11.74
CA ILE A 259 -14.43 -9.65 -12.09
C ILE A 259 -15.18 -9.01 -10.92
N GLN A 260 -15.87 -9.80 -10.11
CA GLN A 260 -16.72 -9.29 -9.03
C GLN A 260 -16.16 -9.55 -7.62
N ASN A 261 -15.04 -10.28 -7.51
CA ASN A 261 -14.38 -10.63 -6.24
C ASN A 261 -15.32 -11.26 -5.21
N ARG A 262 -16.21 -12.14 -5.67
CA ARG A 262 -17.17 -12.84 -4.81
C ARG A 262 -17.34 -14.29 -5.23
N THR A 263 -17.72 -15.11 -4.26
CA THR A 263 -18.18 -16.47 -4.55
C THR A 263 -19.54 -16.41 -5.25
N PRO A 264 -19.74 -17.14 -6.36
CA PRO A 264 -21.05 -17.28 -6.98
C PRO A 264 -22.09 -17.83 -6.00
N THR A 265 -23.33 -17.41 -6.17
CA THR A 265 -24.48 -17.76 -5.34
C THR A 265 -25.59 -18.36 -6.20
N ASP A 266 -26.68 -18.83 -5.56
CA ASP A 266 -27.83 -19.35 -6.29
C ASP A 266 -28.48 -18.33 -7.25
N ALA A 267 -28.32 -17.03 -6.98
CA ALA A 267 -28.80 -15.96 -7.86
C ALA A 267 -28.08 -15.92 -9.21
N ASP A 268 -26.86 -16.47 -9.30
CA ASP A 268 -26.04 -16.46 -10.51
C ASP A 268 -26.40 -17.60 -11.47
N LYS A 269 -27.14 -18.61 -11.01
CA LYS A 269 -27.50 -19.79 -11.83
C LYS A 269 -28.18 -19.42 -13.13
N THR A 270 -29.09 -18.44 -13.11
CA THR A 270 -29.79 -18.00 -14.31
C THR A 270 -28.84 -17.36 -15.32
N TRP A 271 -27.87 -16.57 -14.85
CA TRP A 271 -26.84 -15.97 -15.71
C TRP A 271 -25.88 -17.02 -16.27
N ILE A 272 -25.49 -18.01 -15.45
CA ILE A 272 -24.64 -19.13 -15.88
C ILE A 272 -25.33 -19.96 -16.97
N GLN A 273 -26.60 -20.34 -16.76
CA GLN A 273 -27.38 -21.10 -17.76
C GLN A 273 -27.58 -20.33 -19.07
N ALA A 274 -27.79 -19.01 -18.98
CA ALA A 274 -27.86 -18.16 -20.17
C ALA A 274 -26.51 -18.13 -20.90
N THR A 275 -25.41 -18.00 -20.16
CA THR A 275 -24.03 -18.03 -20.69
C THR A 275 -23.72 -19.36 -21.40
N GLU A 276 -24.04 -20.49 -20.76
CA GLU A 276 -23.92 -21.83 -21.34
C GLU A 276 -24.67 -21.94 -22.67
N SER A 277 -25.89 -21.41 -22.72
CA SER A 277 -26.74 -21.45 -23.92
C SER A 277 -26.19 -20.57 -25.04
N LEU A 278 -25.73 -19.36 -24.72
CA LEU A 278 -25.18 -18.41 -25.70
C LEU A 278 -23.86 -18.90 -26.28
N ILE A 279 -22.96 -19.40 -25.43
CA ILE A 279 -21.66 -19.95 -25.85
C ILE A 279 -21.84 -21.28 -26.60
N GLY A 280 -22.63 -22.20 -26.05
CA GLY A 280 -22.93 -23.49 -26.69
C GLY A 280 -23.68 -23.34 -28.01
N GLY A 281 -24.48 -22.27 -28.16
CA GLY A 281 -25.14 -21.86 -29.39
C GLY A 281 -24.26 -21.06 -30.35
N ARG A 282 -22.98 -20.82 -30.03
CA ARG A 282 -22.01 -20.04 -30.83
C ARG A 282 -22.42 -18.57 -31.05
N GLN A 283 -23.26 -18.03 -30.18
CA GLN A 283 -23.70 -16.63 -30.23
C GLN A 283 -22.70 -15.70 -29.54
N GLN A 284 -22.00 -16.23 -28.52
CA GLN A 284 -20.92 -15.56 -27.83
C GLN A 284 -19.74 -16.52 -27.64
N THR A 285 -18.59 -15.94 -27.35
CA THR A 285 -17.38 -16.62 -26.87
C THR A 285 -17.15 -16.29 -25.40
N TYR A 286 -16.31 -17.07 -24.73
CA TYR A 286 -15.86 -16.83 -23.37
C TYR A 286 -15.31 -15.40 -23.20
N TYR A 287 -14.54 -14.91 -24.17
CA TYR A 287 -13.98 -13.57 -24.15
C TYR A 287 -15.04 -12.49 -24.27
N GLN A 288 -16.09 -12.69 -25.10
CA GLN A 288 -17.20 -11.75 -25.18
C GLN A 288 -18.02 -11.71 -23.89
N VAL A 289 -18.27 -12.86 -23.26
CA VAL A 289 -18.95 -12.91 -21.96
C VAL A 289 -18.14 -12.22 -20.88
N ARG A 290 -16.81 -12.42 -20.89
CA ARG A 290 -15.89 -11.72 -20.00
C ARG A 290 -15.95 -10.20 -20.20
N HIS A 291 -15.90 -9.76 -21.46
CA HIS A 291 -16.02 -8.35 -21.83
C HIS A 291 -17.33 -7.74 -21.33
N ASP A 292 -18.46 -8.39 -21.63
CA ASP A 292 -19.78 -7.92 -21.21
C ASP A 292 -19.89 -7.81 -19.68
N LEU A 293 -19.30 -8.76 -18.95
CA LEU A 293 -19.27 -8.74 -17.49
C LEU A 293 -18.38 -7.60 -16.96
N ALA A 294 -17.17 -7.42 -17.49
CA ALA A 294 -16.24 -6.37 -17.05
C ALA A 294 -16.78 -4.94 -17.31
N TYR A 295 -17.57 -4.76 -18.37
CA TYR A 295 -18.17 -3.48 -18.75
C TYR A 295 -19.60 -3.30 -18.24
N PHE A 296 -20.16 -4.27 -17.51
CA PHE A 296 -21.46 -4.13 -16.87
C PHE A 296 -21.47 -2.93 -15.91
N SER A 297 -22.54 -2.15 -15.92
CA SER A 297 -22.61 -0.89 -15.15
C SER A 297 -22.53 -1.10 -13.64
N GLY A 298 -22.89 -2.29 -13.15
CA GLY A 298 -22.76 -2.66 -11.74
C GLY A 298 -21.29 -2.80 -11.27
N GLU A 299 -20.34 -2.99 -12.18
CA GLU A 299 -18.93 -3.23 -11.80
C GLU A 299 -18.23 -1.99 -11.27
N ASP A 300 -18.75 -0.79 -11.55
CA ASP A 300 -18.23 0.45 -11.00
C ASP A 300 -18.25 0.43 -9.46
N TYR A 301 -19.26 -0.22 -8.86
CA TYR A 301 -19.36 -0.39 -7.42
C TYR A 301 -18.28 -1.32 -6.85
N VAL A 302 -17.97 -2.40 -7.56
CA VAL A 302 -16.92 -3.35 -7.14
C VAL A 302 -15.55 -2.68 -7.20
N ILE A 303 -15.27 -1.95 -8.28
CA ILE A 303 -14.03 -1.19 -8.46
C ILE A 303 -13.92 -0.11 -7.38
N THR A 304 -14.97 0.68 -7.19
CA THR A 304 -15.02 1.73 -6.18
C THR A 304 -14.77 1.19 -4.77
N ALA A 305 -15.32 0.02 -4.44
CA ALA A 305 -15.17 -0.58 -3.12
C ALA A 305 -13.72 -0.92 -2.77
N TYR A 306 -12.93 -1.47 -3.70
CA TYR A 306 -11.53 -1.80 -3.40
C TYR A 306 -10.65 -0.53 -3.35
N TYR A 307 -10.94 0.49 -4.15
CA TYR A 307 -10.29 1.79 -4.06
C TYR A 307 -10.54 2.46 -2.70
N GLN A 308 -11.80 2.50 -2.25
CA GLN A 308 -12.13 3.04 -0.93
C GLN A 308 -11.49 2.24 0.20
N ARG A 309 -11.40 0.91 0.06
CA ARG A 309 -10.75 0.06 1.06
C ARG A 309 -9.26 0.31 1.20
N VAL A 310 -8.56 0.47 0.08
CA VAL A 310 -7.09 0.60 0.02
C VAL A 310 -6.64 2.05 0.19
N LEU A 311 -7.32 3.00 -0.45
CA LEU A 311 -6.94 4.41 -0.52
C LEU A 311 -7.83 5.35 0.31
N GLY A 312 -8.95 4.88 0.83
CA GLY A 312 -9.91 5.72 1.58
C GLY A 312 -10.70 6.69 0.69
N THR A 313 -10.48 6.63 -0.63
CA THR A 313 -11.07 7.54 -1.62
C THR A 313 -11.59 6.74 -2.81
N GLY A 314 -12.58 7.30 -3.53
CA GLY A 314 -13.10 6.69 -4.76
C GLY A 314 -12.16 6.90 -5.95
N PRO A 315 -12.21 6.01 -6.95
CA PRO A 315 -11.42 6.14 -8.17
C PRO A 315 -11.94 7.27 -9.07
N THR A 316 -11.07 7.80 -9.91
CA THR A 316 -11.43 8.67 -11.04
C THR A 316 -12.02 7.86 -12.19
N ALA A 317 -12.68 8.53 -13.14
CA ALA A 317 -13.25 7.89 -14.33
C ALA A 317 -12.18 7.14 -15.15
N ASP A 318 -10.99 7.72 -15.31
CA ASP A 318 -9.88 7.09 -16.05
C ASP A 318 -9.33 5.85 -15.32
N GLN A 319 -9.31 5.88 -13.99
CA GLN A 319 -8.94 4.72 -13.18
C GLN A 319 -9.98 3.59 -13.30
N ILE A 320 -11.27 3.91 -13.33
CA ILE A 320 -12.34 2.92 -13.59
C ILE A 320 -12.17 2.32 -14.99
N ALA A 321 -11.97 3.15 -16.02
CA ALA A 321 -11.79 2.69 -17.39
C ALA A 321 -10.57 1.75 -17.52
N SER A 322 -9.45 2.11 -16.88
CA SER A 322 -8.23 1.29 -16.85
C SER A 322 -8.45 -0.04 -16.11
N ALA A 323 -9.16 -0.01 -14.98
CA ALA A 323 -9.50 -1.21 -14.23
C ALA A 323 -10.40 -2.16 -15.04
N LYS A 324 -11.41 -1.64 -15.74
CA LYS A 324 -12.26 -2.44 -16.64
C LYS A 324 -11.48 -3.08 -17.77
N GLN A 325 -10.57 -2.33 -18.40
CA GLN A 325 -9.72 -2.86 -19.46
C GLN A 325 -8.80 -3.99 -18.95
N ASP A 326 -8.22 -3.85 -17.76
CA ASP A 326 -7.40 -4.92 -17.18
C ASP A 326 -8.24 -6.17 -16.85
N LEU A 327 -9.47 -6.00 -16.33
CA LEU A 327 -10.40 -7.11 -16.14
C LEU A 327 -10.74 -7.81 -17.45
N ASP A 328 -11.05 -7.05 -18.51
CA ASP A 328 -11.33 -7.60 -19.84
C ASP A 328 -10.16 -8.43 -20.37
N ASN A 329 -8.93 -7.94 -20.20
CA ASN A 329 -7.70 -8.59 -20.64
C ASN A 329 -7.24 -9.80 -19.80
N GLY A 330 -8.05 -10.27 -18.84
CA GLY A 330 -7.74 -11.45 -18.03
C GLY A 330 -7.32 -11.16 -16.59
N GLY A 331 -7.27 -9.89 -16.18
CA GLY A 331 -6.99 -9.47 -14.80
C GLY A 331 -8.06 -9.88 -13.79
N SER A 332 -7.81 -9.63 -12.52
CA SER A 332 -8.78 -9.87 -11.44
C SER A 332 -8.79 -8.71 -10.46
N ILE A 333 -9.94 -8.48 -9.81
CA ILE A 333 -10.07 -7.48 -8.75
C ILE A 333 -9.05 -7.73 -7.63
N THR A 334 -8.77 -8.99 -7.28
CA THR A 334 -7.76 -9.34 -6.27
C THR A 334 -6.36 -8.86 -6.68
N ASN A 335 -5.98 -9.08 -7.94
CA ASN A 335 -4.70 -8.63 -8.47
C ASN A 335 -4.63 -7.09 -8.52
N GLN A 336 -5.71 -6.44 -8.94
CA GLN A 336 -5.81 -4.98 -8.96
C GLN A 336 -5.72 -4.37 -7.56
N GLN A 337 -6.41 -4.95 -6.58
CA GLN A 337 -6.34 -4.52 -5.19
C GLN A 337 -4.91 -4.66 -4.63
N THR A 338 -4.25 -5.77 -4.94
CA THR A 338 -2.84 -6.00 -4.54
C THR A 338 -1.93 -4.95 -5.18
N ALA A 339 -2.06 -4.70 -6.48
CA ALA A 339 -1.28 -3.70 -7.18
C ALA A 339 -1.53 -2.28 -6.62
N LEU A 340 -2.78 -1.94 -6.32
CA LEU A 340 -3.14 -0.65 -5.73
C LEU A 340 -2.54 -0.47 -4.33
N ALA A 341 -2.59 -1.51 -3.49
CA ALA A 341 -2.01 -1.49 -2.14
C ALA A 341 -0.48 -1.31 -2.17
N MET A 342 0.18 -1.92 -3.15
CA MET A 342 1.63 -1.84 -3.34
C MET A 342 2.10 -0.58 -4.07
N SER A 343 1.17 0.20 -4.64
CA SER A 343 1.49 1.44 -5.35
C SER A 343 1.98 2.55 -4.41
N ASP A 344 2.55 3.62 -5.01
CA ASP A 344 2.94 4.83 -4.28
C ASP A 344 1.74 5.49 -3.55
N ALA A 345 0.54 5.40 -4.11
CA ALA A 345 -0.68 5.89 -3.47
C ALA A 345 -1.01 5.07 -2.22
N GLY A 346 -0.91 3.74 -2.29
CA GLY A 346 -1.07 2.86 -1.13
C GLY A 346 0.00 3.13 -0.07
N ARG A 347 1.26 3.35 -0.49
CA ARG A 347 2.35 3.73 0.39
C ARG A 347 2.10 5.06 1.11
N ALA A 348 1.58 6.07 0.40
CA ALA A 348 1.25 7.37 0.98
C ALA A 348 0.18 7.28 2.09
N VAL A 349 -0.80 6.38 1.93
CA VAL A 349 -1.81 6.10 2.97
C VAL A 349 -1.15 5.54 4.23
N ILE A 350 -0.27 4.54 4.07
CA ILE A 350 0.46 3.93 5.19
C ILE A 350 1.36 4.93 5.91
N GLN A 351 2.08 5.77 5.16
CA GLN A 351 2.90 6.85 5.72
C GLN A 351 2.06 7.87 6.48
N GLY A 352 0.86 8.17 6.00
CA GLY A 352 -0.12 9.00 6.72
C GLY A 352 -0.48 8.39 8.08
N LEU A 353 -0.82 7.11 8.11
CA LEU A 353 -1.12 6.40 9.36
C LEU A 353 0.10 6.38 10.32
N TYR A 354 1.31 6.15 9.82
CA TYR A 354 2.52 6.17 10.65
C TYR A 354 2.75 7.51 11.33
N ARG A 355 2.57 8.62 10.59
CA ARG A 355 2.65 9.96 11.15
C ARG A 355 1.57 10.19 12.21
N ASP A 356 0.34 9.78 11.91
CA ASP A 356 -0.81 10.03 12.77
C ASP A 356 -0.81 9.17 14.05
N LEU A 357 -0.27 7.95 14.01
CA LEU A 357 -0.39 6.96 15.10
C LEU A 357 0.91 6.72 15.86
N ALA A 358 2.07 6.85 15.18
CA ALA A 358 3.38 6.57 15.76
C ALA A 358 4.36 7.76 15.67
N GLY A 359 3.93 8.91 15.11
CA GLY A 359 4.79 10.09 14.96
C GLY A 359 5.96 9.89 13.98
N LEU A 360 5.94 8.81 13.18
CA LEU A 360 7.02 8.45 12.28
C LEU A 360 6.83 9.12 10.91
N ASN A 361 7.63 10.16 10.64
CA ASN A 361 7.59 10.89 9.37
C ASN A 361 8.29 10.17 8.21
N SER A 362 9.13 9.18 8.50
CA SER A 362 9.93 8.47 7.49
C SER A 362 10.06 6.98 7.83
N PRO A 363 8.96 6.21 7.79
CA PRO A 363 9.00 4.77 7.97
C PRO A 363 9.84 4.12 6.86
N ASN A 364 10.64 3.11 7.23
CA ASN A 364 11.50 2.39 6.29
C ASN A 364 10.70 1.47 5.35
N ASP A 365 11.35 0.89 4.35
CA ASP A 365 10.67 0.04 3.35
C ASP A 365 10.01 -1.20 3.98
N GLY A 366 10.65 -1.83 4.98
CA GLY A 366 10.08 -2.99 5.67
C GLY A 366 8.79 -2.64 6.42
N GLN A 367 8.79 -1.50 7.10
CA GLN A 367 7.63 -0.93 7.80
C GLN A 367 6.46 -0.63 6.85
N ASN A 368 6.74 0.05 5.73
CA ASN A 368 5.71 0.33 4.72
C ASN A 368 5.16 -0.98 4.13
N THR A 369 6.04 -1.88 3.72
CA THR A 369 5.68 -3.16 3.06
C THR A 369 4.81 -4.03 3.97
N TYR A 370 5.07 -4.05 5.28
CA TYR A 370 4.28 -4.83 6.23
C TYR A 370 2.79 -4.46 6.19
N TYR A 371 2.47 -3.16 6.28
CA TYR A 371 1.08 -2.71 6.26
C TYR A 371 0.49 -2.65 4.85
N GLN A 372 1.29 -2.42 3.81
CA GLN A 372 0.83 -2.57 2.42
C GLN A 372 0.42 -4.03 2.13
N ASN A 373 1.13 -5.03 2.68
CA ASN A 373 0.75 -6.44 2.56
C ASN A 373 -0.59 -6.75 3.23
N GLN A 374 -0.93 -6.06 4.33
CA GLN A 374 -2.25 -6.20 4.96
C GLN A 374 -3.35 -5.66 4.03
N LEU A 375 -3.18 -4.47 3.45
CA LEU A 375 -4.11 -3.90 2.47
C LEU A 375 -4.27 -4.83 1.25
N ALA A 376 -3.16 -5.36 0.72
CA ALA A 376 -3.17 -6.31 -0.38
C ALA A 376 -3.95 -7.59 -0.03
N SER A 377 -3.85 -8.06 1.22
CA SER A 377 -4.53 -9.27 1.71
C SER A 377 -6.03 -9.08 1.99
N GLY A 378 -6.59 -7.89 1.77
CA GLY A 378 -8.03 -7.64 2.00
C GLY A 378 -8.35 -6.74 3.20
N TYR A 379 -7.37 -6.34 3.99
CA TYR A 379 -7.63 -5.48 5.15
C TYR A 379 -7.99 -4.08 4.65
N GLY A 380 -8.98 -3.46 5.29
CA GLY A 380 -9.28 -2.04 5.06
C GLY A 380 -8.40 -1.14 5.93
N ILE A 381 -8.31 0.13 5.55
CA ILE A 381 -7.64 1.18 6.35
C ILE A 381 -8.04 1.14 7.84
N PRO A 382 -9.32 0.95 8.24
CA PRO A 382 -9.67 0.87 9.66
C PRO A 382 -8.95 -0.25 10.42
N GLN A 383 -8.84 -1.45 9.82
CA GLN A 383 -8.13 -2.56 10.46
C GLN A 383 -6.63 -2.32 10.51
N VAL A 384 -6.05 -1.75 9.45
CA VAL A 384 -4.63 -1.38 9.42
C VAL A 384 -4.32 -0.32 10.47
N ARG A 385 -5.20 0.67 10.66
CA ARG A 385 -5.10 1.68 11.72
C ARG A 385 -5.11 1.03 13.11
N ILE A 386 -6.02 0.10 13.39
CA ILE A 386 -6.04 -0.66 14.66
C ILE A 386 -4.70 -1.38 14.86
N ASN A 387 -4.26 -2.15 13.86
CA ASN A 387 -3.01 -2.91 13.95
C ASN A 387 -1.76 -2.03 14.10
N MET A 388 -1.79 -0.80 13.60
CA MET A 388 -0.72 0.18 13.78
C MET A 388 -0.77 0.88 15.14
N ALA A 389 -1.97 1.19 15.64
CA ALA A 389 -2.12 1.79 16.96
C ALA A 389 -1.66 0.84 18.09
N HIS A 390 -1.79 -0.48 17.90
CA HIS A 390 -1.27 -1.51 18.81
C HIS A 390 0.16 -1.99 18.47
N SER A 391 0.88 -1.27 17.61
CA SER A 391 2.26 -1.63 17.23
C SER A 391 3.28 -1.21 18.29
N VAL A 392 4.46 -1.83 18.24
CA VAL A 392 5.60 -1.44 19.10
C VAL A 392 6.01 0.00 18.83
N GLU A 393 5.92 0.46 17.59
CA GLU A 393 6.22 1.85 17.21
C GLU A 393 5.24 2.84 17.85
N ALA A 394 3.93 2.57 17.81
CA ALA A 394 2.94 3.42 18.47
C ALA A 394 3.10 3.40 19.99
N HIS A 395 3.33 2.23 20.57
CA HIS A 395 3.60 2.08 22.00
C HIS A 395 4.84 2.86 22.45
N THR A 396 5.93 2.80 21.68
CA THR A 396 7.15 3.58 21.94
C THR A 396 6.87 5.09 21.89
N ALA A 397 6.07 5.53 20.93
CA ALA A 397 5.69 6.93 20.80
C ALA A 397 4.83 7.42 21.99
N LEU A 398 3.91 6.60 22.49
CA LEU A 398 3.11 6.89 23.68
C LEU A 398 3.98 6.99 24.94
N ASN A 399 4.90 6.04 25.15
CA ASN A 399 5.85 6.10 26.26
C ASN A 399 6.70 7.37 26.20
N GLN A 400 7.12 7.79 25.00
CA GLN A 400 7.83 9.05 24.82
C GLN A 400 6.97 10.26 25.20
N LEU A 401 5.67 10.29 24.84
CA LEU A 401 4.78 11.39 25.27
C LEU A 401 4.62 11.44 26.79
N GLN A 402 4.48 10.28 27.44
CA GLN A 402 4.40 10.23 28.91
C GLN A 402 5.71 10.70 29.56
N HIS A 403 6.86 10.27 29.03
CA HIS A 403 8.15 10.76 29.47
C HIS A 403 8.28 12.27 29.29
N ASP A 404 7.95 12.78 28.10
CA ASP A 404 8.09 14.18 27.74
C ASP A 404 7.15 15.11 28.53
N ILE A 405 5.93 14.69 28.87
CA ILE A 405 4.94 15.60 29.47
C ILE A 405 4.84 15.42 30.98
N ILE A 406 4.95 14.18 31.48
CA ILE A 406 4.71 13.86 32.89
C ILE A 406 5.94 13.25 33.58
N GLY A 407 7.07 13.12 32.87
CA GLY A 407 8.36 12.72 33.45
C GLY A 407 8.42 11.24 33.85
N ARG A 408 7.54 10.38 33.32
CA ARG A 408 7.58 8.94 33.60
C ARG A 408 8.79 8.29 32.95
N THR A 409 9.50 7.47 33.72
CA THR A 409 10.64 6.67 33.26
C THR A 409 10.26 5.20 33.08
N ASP A 410 11.16 4.41 32.51
CA ASP A 410 10.95 2.98 32.28
C ASP A 410 10.44 2.25 33.53
N GLY A 411 9.31 1.55 33.40
CA GLY A 411 8.63 0.85 34.48
C GLY A 411 7.66 1.69 35.31
N GLN A 412 7.49 2.98 34.99
CA GLN A 412 6.49 3.87 35.60
C GLN A 412 5.32 4.21 34.67
N TYR A 413 5.32 3.66 33.45
CA TYR A 413 4.27 3.88 32.46
C TYR A 413 2.93 3.29 32.92
N ASP A 414 1.85 3.97 32.55
CA ASP A 414 0.49 3.57 32.90
C ASP A 414 -0.10 2.71 31.80
N GLU A 415 0.08 1.40 31.93
CA GLU A 415 -0.40 0.42 30.96
C GLU A 415 -1.89 0.57 30.66
N ALA A 416 -2.70 0.97 31.64
CA ALA A 416 -4.13 1.18 31.43
C ALA A 416 -4.41 2.41 30.56
N TYR A 417 -3.64 3.49 30.76
CA TYR A 417 -3.72 4.67 29.89
C TYR A 417 -3.21 4.37 28.48
N ASP A 418 -2.09 3.66 28.33
CA ASP A 418 -1.54 3.31 27.03
C ASP A 418 -2.53 2.46 26.24
N GLN A 419 -3.09 1.42 26.86
CA GLN A 419 -4.10 0.59 26.21
C GLN A 419 -5.35 1.39 25.84
N TRP A 420 -5.79 2.33 26.69
CA TRP A 420 -6.89 3.24 26.34
C TRP A 420 -6.53 4.13 25.14
N ALA A 421 -5.34 4.71 25.11
CA ALA A 421 -4.89 5.59 24.03
C ALA A 421 -4.77 4.83 22.71
N GLU A 422 -4.15 3.64 22.71
CA GLU A 422 -4.03 2.77 21.55
C GLU A 422 -5.41 2.37 21.01
N ASN A 423 -6.35 2.01 21.88
CA ASN A 423 -7.73 1.68 21.48
C ASN A 423 -8.47 2.87 20.85
N ASN A 424 -8.31 4.08 21.39
CA ASN A 424 -8.92 5.28 20.82
C ASN A 424 -8.28 5.64 19.47
N MET A 425 -6.95 5.62 19.38
CA MET A 425 -6.23 5.87 18.13
C MET A 425 -6.57 4.84 17.04
N GLY A 426 -6.78 3.57 17.41
CA GLY A 426 -7.21 2.52 16.51
C GLY A 426 -8.64 2.71 16.01
N SER A 427 -9.56 3.13 16.89
CA SER A 427 -11.00 3.14 16.61
C SER A 427 -11.50 4.44 15.97
N TYR A 428 -10.85 5.57 16.25
CA TYR A 428 -11.35 6.90 15.89
C TYR A 428 -10.31 7.68 15.11
N THR A 429 -10.72 8.27 13.98
CA THR A 429 -9.81 8.94 13.05
C THR A 429 -9.25 10.27 13.58
N ASP A 430 -9.96 10.94 14.47
CA ASP A 430 -9.55 12.19 15.14
C ASP A 430 -8.57 11.96 16.31
N TRP A 431 -8.54 10.75 16.85
CA TRP A 431 -7.53 10.32 17.81
C TRP A 431 -6.23 9.96 17.09
N THR A 432 -5.36 10.96 17.01
CA THR A 432 -3.97 10.83 16.58
C THR A 432 -3.04 10.91 17.79
N LEU A 433 -1.77 10.58 17.62
CA LEU A 433 -0.72 10.78 18.62
C LEU A 433 -0.68 12.23 19.10
N GLN A 434 -0.93 13.19 18.20
CA GLN A 434 -1.05 14.61 18.57
C GLN A 434 -2.28 14.90 19.43
N ARG A 435 -3.40 14.20 19.20
CA ARG A 435 -4.60 14.31 20.05
C ARG A 435 -4.35 13.71 21.43
N VAL A 436 -3.66 12.58 21.52
CA VAL A 436 -3.23 11.99 22.80
C VAL A 436 -2.28 12.93 23.54
N ARG A 437 -1.31 13.54 22.85
CA ARG A 437 -0.44 14.57 23.43
C ARG A 437 -1.24 15.72 24.07
N GLN A 438 -2.25 16.22 23.36
CA GLN A 438 -3.16 17.24 23.89
C GLN A 438 -3.90 16.75 25.12
N ASP A 439 -4.41 15.51 25.12
CA ASP A 439 -5.10 14.93 26.26
C ASP A 439 -4.20 14.89 27.51
N ILE A 440 -3.00 14.29 27.39
CA ILE A 440 -2.02 14.19 28.48
C ILE A 440 -1.66 15.58 29.04
N ALA A 441 -1.45 16.57 28.17
CA ALA A 441 -1.02 17.92 28.54
C ALA A 441 -1.96 18.64 29.53
N PHE A 442 -3.25 18.33 29.53
CA PHE A 442 -4.25 18.93 30.42
C PHE A 442 -4.65 18.03 31.60
N THR A 443 -3.99 16.88 31.78
CA THR A 443 -4.24 16.00 32.92
C THR A 443 -3.74 16.59 34.24
N SER A 444 -4.27 16.07 35.35
CA SER A 444 -3.73 16.36 36.68
C SER A 444 -2.28 15.89 36.84
N ALA A 445 -1.89 14.79 36.19
CA ALA A 445 -0.52 14.29 36.20
C ALA A 445 0.46 15.30 35.59
N ALA A 446 0.12 15.91 34.45
CA ALA A 446 0.92 16.97 33.83
C ALA A 446 1.04 18.22 34.70
N ARG A 447 -0.04 18.61 35.38
CA ARG A 447 -0.01 19.72 36.36
C ARG A 447 0.87 19.40 37.56
N THR A 448 0.84 18.17 38.06
CA THR A 448 1.72 17.71 39.15
C THR A 448 3.19 17.73 38.71
N ALA A 449 3.50 17.22 37.52
CA ALA A 449 4.86 17.24 36.98
C ALA A 449 5.37 18.69 36.79
N SER A 450 4.52 19.57 36.24
CA SER A 450 4.82 21.01 36.10
C SER A 450 5.09 21.67 37.45
N THR A 451 4.26 21.36 38.45
CA THR A 451 4.44 21.86 39.83
C THR A 451 5.78 21.40 40.40
N GLY A 452 6.15 20.13 40.19
CA GLY A 452 7.43 19.59 40.62
C GLY A 452 8.62 20.32 40.00
N VAL A 453 8.57 20.62 38.70
CA VAL A 453 9.60 21.42 38.02
C VAL A 453 9.65 22.83 38.59
N ILE A 454 8.52 23.52 38.73
CA ILE A 454 8.48 24.90 39.24
C ILE A 454 8.99 24.97 40.69
N GLN A 455 8.62 24.00 41.54
CA GLN A 455 9.12 23.90 42.90
C GLN A 455 10.63 23.66 42.94
N LYS A 456 11.12 22.71 42.13
CA LYS A 456 12.54 22.37 42.07
C LYS A 456 13.40 23.54 41.56
N GLU A 457 12.97 24.18 40.47
CA GLU A 457 13.78 25.14 39.72
C GLU A 457 13.60 26.59 40.23
N ALA A 458 12.43 26.97 40.75
CA ALA A 458 12.18 28.32 41.27
C ALA A 458 11.81 28.40 42.76
N GLY A 459 11.65 27.28 43.46
CA GLY A 459 11.28 27.28 44.89
C GLY A 459 9.84 27.71 45.17
N ILE A 460 9.02 27.92 44.15
CA ILE A 460 7.61 28.35 44.28
C ILE A 460 6.77 27.16 44.74
N GLN A 461 6.33 27.18 45.99
CA GLN A 461 5.58 26.07 46.61
C GLN A 461 4.18 25.90 46.01
N SER A 462 3.52 27.00 45.64
CA SER A 462 2.15 27.02 45.13
C SER A 462 2.06 27.81 43.83
N PRO A 463 2.35 27.20 42.67
CA PRO A 463 2.26 27.87 41.37
C PRO A 463 0.84 28.36 41.07
N SER A 464 0.72 29.49 40.38
CA SER A 464 -0.58 30.02 39.97
C SER A 464 -1.22 29.16 38.89
N THR A 465 -2.56 29.16 38.79
CA THR A 465 -3.28 28.45 37.74
C THR A 465 -2.89 28.92 36.35
N GLN A 466 -2.65 30.22 36.17
CA GLN A 466 -2.21 30.80 34.88
C GLN A 466 -0.87 30.22 34.43
N LEU A 467 0.08 30.02 35.36
CA LEU A 467 1.37 29.43 35.04
C LEU A 467 1.23 27.94 34.67
N LEU A 468 0.41 27.20 35.41
CA LEU A 468 0.14 25.79 35.08
C LEU A 468 -0.57 25.61 33.73
N ASP A 469 -1.52 26.50 33.41
CA ASP A 469 -2.21 26.49 32.12
C ASP A 469 -1.27 26.85 30.96
N TYR A 470 -0.29 27.74 31.20
CA TYR A 470 0.78 28.00 30.24
C TYR A 470 1.61 26.74 29.95
N PHE A 471 2.02 25.98 30.98
CA PHE A 471 2.72 24.71 30.81
C PHE A 471 1.89 23.70 30.00
N SER A 472 0.63 23.50 30.34
CA SER A 472 -0.28 22.65 29.57
C SER A 472 -0.38 23.07 28.11
N SER A 473 -0.46 24.38 27.83
CA SER A 473 -0.44 24.90 26.46
C SER A 473 0.86 24.57 25.73
N GLN A 474 2.02 24.72 26.38
CA GLN A 474 3.32 24.42 25.76
C GLN A 474 3.49 22.92 25.47
N PHE A 475 3.07 22.05 26.39
CA PHE A 475 3.10 20.60 26.16
C PHE A 475 2.21 20.20 25.00
N SER A 476 1.01 20.78 24.90
CA SER A 476 0.10 20.55 23.77
C SER A 476 0.71 21.00 22.42
N ALA A 477 1.56 22.03 22.46
CA ALA A 477 2.27 22.57 21.30
C ALA A 477 3.54 21.79 20.92
N GLY A 478 3.91 20.76 21.69
CA GLY A 478 5.04 19.89 21.38
C GLY A 478 6.27 20.06 22.29
N LYS A 479 6.23 20.96 23.28
CA LYS A 479 7.33 21.08 24.25
C LYS A 479 7.34 19.90 25.23
N SER A 480 8.53 19.55 25.69
CA SER A 480 8.76 18.58 26.76
C SER A 480 8.97 19.27 28.11
N LEU A 481 8.92 18.51 29.19
CA LEU A 481 9.25 18.93 30.54
C LEU A 481 10.67 19.52 30.58
N ALA A 482 11.61 18.90 29.85
CA ALA A 482 12.99 19.37 29.73
C ALA A 482 13.07 20.73 29.01
N ASP A 483 12.31 20.92 27.91
CA ASP A 483 12.23 22.22 27.24
C ASP A 483 11.66 23.29 28.19
N MET A 484 10.68 22.91 29.02
CA MET A 484 10.06 23.80 29.99
C MET A 484 11.03 24.16 31.12
N THR A 485 11.82 23.22 31.64
CA THR A 485 12.88 23.48 32.61
C THR A 485 13.87 24.52 32.08
N ILE A 486 14.34 24.37 30.84
CA ILE A 486 15.25 25.33 30.21
C ILE A 486 14.57 26.69 30.05
N SER A 487 13.35 26.72 29.51
CA SER A 487 12.61 27.98 29.26
C SER A 487 12.35 28.75 30.56
N PHE A 488 12.08 28.03 31.65
CA PHE A 488 11.81 28.62 32.95
C PHE A 488 13.09 29.14 33.63
N ALA A 489 14.22 28.43 33.52
CA ALA A 489 15.52 28.85 34.07
C ALA A 489 16.03 30.20 33.53
N TYR A 490 15.65 30.55 32.29
CA TYR A 490 15.97 31.86 31.68
C TYR A 490 14.81 32.87 31.78
N GLY A 491 13.71 32.52 32.43
CA GLY A 491 12.53 33.36 32.60
C GLY A 491 12.71 34.50 33.61
N GLY A 492 11.89 35.54 33.48
CA GLY A 492 11.96 36.75 34.33
C GLY A 492 11.71 36.48 35.82
N GLU A 493 10.90 35.47 36.15
CA GLU A 493 10.55 35.10 37.53
C GLU A 493 11.75 34.48 38.27
N VAL A 494 12.50 33.59 37.62
CA VAL A 494 13.73 33.00 38.17
C VAL A 494 14.83 34.04 38.33
N ARG A 495 14.98 34.96 37.36
CA ARG A 495 15.90 36.10 37.49
C ARG A 495 15.52 37.04 38.63
N GLY A 496 14.22 37.25 38.87
CA GLY A 496 13.72 38.00 40.02
C GLY A 496 14.04 37.32 41.35
N ALA A 497 13.87 36.00 41.45
CA ALA A 497 14.21 35.24 42.65
C ALA A 497 15.72 35.22 42.93
N ALA A 498 16.56 35.06 41.89
CA ALA A 498 18.01 35.18 42.00
C ALA A 498 18.43 36.59 42.48
N THR A 499 17.77 37.63 41.96
CA THR A 499 17.98 39.02 42.39
C THR A 499 17.67 39.18 43.88
N ALA A 500 16.53 38.65 44.34
CA ALA A 500 16.11 38.74 45.74
C ALA A 500 17.07 38.00 46.69
N ILE A 501 17.61 36.85 46.29
CA ILE A 501 18.62 36.12 47.08
C ILE A 501 19.90 36.94 47.18
N ILE A 502 20.40 37.46 46.06
CA ILE A 502 21.62 38.26 46.06
C ILE A 502 21.42 39.49 46.93
N GLN A 503 20.31 40.21 46.78
CA GLN A 503 19.95 41.36 47.62
C GLN A 503 19.87 40.99 49.11
N LYS A 504 19.25 39.86 49.45
CA LYS A 504 19.06 39.41 50.84
C LYS A 504 20.37 38.97 51.50
N GLU A 505 21.22 38.26 50.77
CA GLU A 505 22.40 37.58 51.32
C GLU A 505 23.70 38.42 51.19
N SER A 506 23.74 39.44 50.32
CA SER A 506 24.93 40.28 50.10
C SER A 506 24.74 41.79 50.20
N ASP A 507 23.52 42.27 50.49
CA ASP A 507 23.16 43.69 50.47
C ASP A 507 23.39 44.42 49.12
N ILE A 508 23.76 43.69 48.05
CA ILE A 508 23.93 44.22 46.68
C ILE A 508 22.55 44.58 46.10
N GLN A 509 22.26 45.87 45.93
CA GLN A 509 20.97 46.36 45.44
C GLN A 509 20.73 46.06 43.95
N ALA A 510 21.79 46.00 43.13
CA ALA A 510 21.69 45.79 41.68
C ALA A 510 22.72 44.74 41.20
N PRO A 511 22.36 43.44 41.16
CA PRO A 511 23.23 42.39 40.66
C PRO A 511 23.60 42.59 39.19
N SER A 512 24.84 42.30 38.81
CA SER A 512 25.27 42.40 37.41
C SER A 512 24.56 41.38 36.52
N GLY A 513 24.35 41.70 35.24
CA GLY A 513 23.78 40.77 34.28
C GLY A 513 24.60 39.48 34.11
N GLN A 514 25.93 39.54 34.29
CA GLN A 514 26.81 38.37 34.26
C GLN A 514 26.56 37.43 35.44
N LEU A 515 26.29 37.98 36.63
CA LEU A 515 25.94 37.21 37.82
C LEU A 515 24.56 36.56 37.62
N LEU A 516 23.57 37.30 37.14
CA LEU A 516 22.25 36.74 36.84
C LEU A 516 22.30 35.65 35.75
N ASP A 517 23.16 35.80 34.73
CA ASP A 517 23.38 34.77 33.70
C ASP A 517 24.15 33.54 34.22
N TYR A 518 25.05 33.73 35.19
CA TYR A 518 25.63 32.60 35.90
C TYR A 518 24.54 31.85 36.66
N PHE A 519 23.69 32.57 37.41
CA PHE A 519 22.58 31.96 38.14
C PHE A 519 21.61 31.20 37.22
N SER A 520 21.18 31.80 36.10
CA SER A 520 20.31 31.13 35.12
C SER A 520 20.95 29.88 34.51
N ARG A 521 22.27 29.92 34.21
CA ARG A 521 22.98 28.73 33.68
C ARG A 521 23.08 27.60 34.70
N THR A 522 23.27 27.95 35.96
CA THR A 522 23.40 26.98 37.06
C THR A 522 22.07 26.28 37.35
N ILE A 523 20.94 27.01 37.30
CA ILE A 523 19.59 26.44 37.37
C ILE A 523 19.28 25.58 36.15
N ALA A 524 19.62 26.05 34.95
CA ALA A 524 19.49 25.24 33.73
C ALA A 524 20.34 23.96 33.77
N GLY A 525 21.42 23.95 34.56
CA GLY A 525 22.25 22.78 34.86
C GLY A 525 21.69 21.86 35.96
N GLY A 526 20.53 22.18 36.53
CA GLY A 526 19.77 21.33 37.46
C GLY A 526 20.00 21.58 38.95
N GLN A 527 20.73 22.64 39.34
CA GLN A 527 20.88 23.04 40.74
C GLN A 527 19.68 23.85 41.22
N SER A 528 19.20 23.54 42.43
CA SER A 528 18.10 24.26 43.07
C SER A 528 18.53 25.64 43.56
N LEU A 529 17.55 26.54 43.71
CA LEU A 529 17.75 27.87 44.29
C LEU A 529 18.41 27.83 45.68
N GLN A 530 18.13 26.77 46.47
CA GLN A 530 18.70 26.57 47.80
C GLN A 530 20.17 26.16 47.77
N GLU A 531 20.56 25.26 46.87
CA GLU A 531 21.96 24.88 46.65
C GLU A 531 22.78 26.08 46.18
N MET A 532 22.16 26.98 45.41
CA MET A 532 22.79 28.22 44.97
C MET A 532 22.96 29.23 46.11
N THR A 533 21.99 29.39 47.02
CA THR A 533 22.17 30.20 48.24
C THR A 533 23.37 29.72 49.05
N ILE A 534 23.52 28.41 49.20
CA ILE A 534 24.68 27.81 49.87
C ILE A 534 25.97 28.14 49.09
N SER A 535 26.02 27.90 47.78
CA SER A 535 27.21 28.18 46.98
C SER A 535 27.59 29.67 46.99
N TYR A 536 26.61 30.57 47.05
CA TYR A 536 26.84 32.01 47.11
C TYR A 536 27.36 32.47 48.47
N ALA A 537 26.86 31.91 49.57
CA ALA A 537 27.35 32.20 50.93
C ALA A 537 28.84 31.88 51.11
N TYR A 538 29.34 30.87 50.41
CA TYR A 538 30.78 30.51 50.37
C TYR A 538 31.56 31.23 49.25
N GLY A 539 30.92 32.14 48.52
CA GLY A 539 31.52 32.88 47.41
C GLY A 539 32.53 33.94 47.85
N ASN A 540 33.30 34.43 46.86
CA ASN A 540 34.33 35.44 47.09
C ASN A 540 33.74 36.76 47.60
N GLU A 541 32.57 37.15 47.11
CA GLU A 541 31.87 38.39 47.48
C GLU A 541 31.39 38.39 48.94
N VAL A 542 30.87 37.26 49.43
CA VAL A 542 30.45 37.14 50.83
C VAL A 542 31.66 37.04 51.75
N THR A 543 32.71 36.31 51.35
CA THR A 543 33.99 36.26 52.07
C THR A 543 34.62 37.64 52.17
N ALA A 544 34.53 38.39 51.09
CA ALA A 544 34.97 39.76 50.98
C ALA A 544 34.25 40.66 51.99
N ALA A 545 32.92 40.73 51.93
CA ALA A 545 32.14 41.58 52.81
C ALA A 545 32.35 41.22 54.29
N LEU A 546 32.34 39.92 54.64
CA LEU A 546 32.60 39.49 56.01
C LEU A 546 33.98 39.95 56.52
N GLY A 547 35.01 39.87 55.68
CA GLY A 547 36.34 40.38 56.02
C GLY A 547 36.36 41.89 56.32
N GLU A 548 35.64 42.69 55.52
CA GLU A 548 35.51 44.14 55.74
C GLU A 548 34.73 44.46 57.01
N GLY A 549 33.57 43.83 57.23
CA GLY A 549 32.75 44.11 58.41
C GLY A 549 33.45 43.76 59.72
N TYR A 550 34.16 42.62 59.77
CA TYR A 550 34.97 42.27 60.95
C TYR A 550 36.13 43.26 61.17
N SER A 551 36.76 43.72 60.08
CA SER A 551 37.82 44.74 60.19
C SER A 551 37.26 46.07 60.68
N PHE A 552 36.09 46.48 60.18
CA PHE A 552 35.41 47.72 60.56
C PHE A 552 34.98 47.73 62.04
N PHE A 553 34.32 46.67 62.52
CA PHE A 553 33.81 46.65 63.90
C PHE A 553 34.85 46.26 64.94
N LEU A 554 35.80 45.36 64.59
CA LEU A 554 36.74 44.77 65.55
C LEU A 554 38.19 45.28 65.39
N GLY A 555 38.50 46.00 64.31
CA GLY A 555 39.85 46.50 64.03
C GLY A 555 40.85 45.40 63.66
N ARG A 556 40.38 44.20 63.25
CA ARG A 556 41.22 43.06 62.86
C ARG A 556 40.59 42.23 61.74
N PRO A 557 41.38 41.48 60.96
CA PRO A 557 40.84 40.55 59.98
C PRO A 557 40.02 39.42 60.65
N VAL A 558 39.01 38.94 59.92
CA VAL A 558 38.19 37.78 60.31
C VAL A 558 39.04 36.50 60.37
N SER A 559 38.91 35.70 61.43
CA SER A 559 39.60 34.40 61.52
C SER A 559 38.90 33.35 60.67
N ALA A 560 39.61 32.27 60.31
CA ALA A 560 39.03 31.19 59.51
C ALA A 560 37.81 30.53 60.18
N SER A 561 37.80 30.39 61.51
CA SER A 561 36.66 29.84 62.27
C SER A 561 35.45 30.77 62.31
N GLU A 562 35.68 32.08 62.44
CA GLU A 562 34.61 33.10 62.42
C GLU A 562 34.01 33.20 61.02
N LEU A 563 34.86 33.21 59.99
CA LEU A 563 34.45 33.22 58.60
C LEU A 563 33.58 32.00 58.27
N SER A 564 34.06 30.79 58.61
CA SER A 564 33.29 29.57 58.37
C SER A 564 31.96 29.54 59.11
N THR A 565 31.90 30.09 60.34
CA THR A 565 30.67 30.15 61.14
C THR A 565 29.69 31.14 60.52
N ALA A 566 30.15 32.35 60.20
CA ALA A 566 29.33 33.38 59.58
C ALA A 566 28.79 32.92 58.22
N GLN A 567 29.63 32.28 57.38
CA GLN A 567 29.20 31.71 56.10
C GLN A 567 28.16 30.60 56.26
N ALA A 568 28.28 29.73 57.26
CA ALA A 568 27.27 28.72 57.55
C ALA A 568 25.94 29.35 58.02
N THR A 569 26.01 30.42 58.82
CA THR A 569 24.83 31.17 59.25
C THR A 569 24.15 31.89 58.09
N ILE A 570 24.91 32.45 57.14
CA ILE A 570 24.39 33.02 55.90
C ILE A 570 23.79 31.94 55.00
N ALA A 571 24.47 30.81 54.83
CA ALA A 571 23.96 29.65 54.07
C ALA A 571 22.63 29.10 54.64
N SER A 572 22.37 29.31 55.94
CA SER A 572 21.09 28.98 56.59
C SER A 572 20.00 30.05 56.46
N GLY A 573 20.29 31.17 55.79
CA GLY A 573 19.34 32.22 55.42
C GLY A 573 19.42 33.52 56.22
N THR A 574 20.52 33.78 56.93
CA THR A 574 20.75 35.04 57.67
C THR A 574 21.46 36.06 56.78
N SER A 575 20.99 37.30 56.72
CA SER A 575 21.65 38.36 55.93
C SER A 575 22.99 38.81 56.55
N LEU A 576 23.85 39.44 55.74
CA LEU A 576 25.07 40.09 56.24
C LEU A 576 24.79 41.10 57.36
N ALA A 577 23.76 41.94 57.21
CA ALA A 577 23.31 42.84 58.27
C ALA A 577 22.94 42.09 59.57
N GLY A 578 22.36 40.89 59.46
CA GLY A 578 22.07 40.02 60.59
C GLY A 578 23.31 39.45 61.28
N ILE A 579 24.44 39.37 60.59
CA ILE A 579 25.76 39.05 61.17
C ILE A 579 26.39 40.30 61.80
N TYR A 580 26.31 41.45 61.15
CA TYR A 580 26.95 42.68 61.61
C TYR A 580 26.27 43.33 62.81
N SER A 581 24.94 43.23 62.94
CA SER A 581 24.22 43.78 64.09
C SER A 581 24.67 43.20 65.44
N PRO A 582 24.77 41.87 65.64
CA PRO A 582 25.33 41.33 66.88
C PRO A 582 26.85 41.54 66.98
N LEU A 583 27.57 41.58 65.86
CA LEU A 583 29.01 41.86 65.84
C LEU A 583 29.34 43.26 66.38
N SER A 584 28.56 44.27 65.98
CA SER A 584 28.74 45.66 66.42
C SER A 584 28.44 45.86 67.91
N GLN A 585 27.75 44.90 68.54
CA GLN A 585 27.40 44.89 69.96
C GLN A 585 28.27 43.92 70.78
N SER A 586 29.31 43.34 70.17
CA SER A 586 30.20 42.40 70.83
C SER A 586 31.11 43.08 71.87
N SER A 587 31.56 42.31 72.86
CA SER A 587 32.51 42.81 73.87
C SER A 587 33.84 43.28 73.28
N GLU A 588 34.26 42.68 72.16
CA GLU A 588 35.45 43.08 71.41
C GLU A 588 35.22 44.40 70.68
N ALA A 589 34.08 44.57 70.00
CA ALA A 589 33.71 45.85 69.38
C ALA A 589 33.63 46.99 70.42
N TYR A 590 33.04 46.74 71.59
CA TYR A 590 33.00 47.71 72.69
C TYR A 590 34.39 48.11 73.18
N THR A 591 35.38 47.24 73.07
CA THR A 591 36.77 47.60 73.40
C THR A 591 37.32 48.61 72.38
N GLN A 592 37.02 48.42 71.08
CA GLN A 592 37.40 49.39 70.05
C GLN A 592 36.70 50.73 70.23
N TYR A 593 35.41 50.73 70.58
CA TYR A 593 34.67 51.98 70.79
C TYR A 593 35.22 52.76 71.99
N ARG A 594 35.65 52.09 73.06
CA ARG A 594 36.33 52.77 74.18
C ARG A 594 37.64 53.43 73.75
N ASN A 595 38.40 52.78 72.86
CA ASN A 595 39.62 53.37 72.30
C ASN A 595 39.29 54.61 71.46
N LEU A 596 38.24 54.56 70.63
CA LEU A 596 37.78 55.71 69.86
C LEU A 596 37.40 56.91 70.74
N TYR A 597 36.65 56.68 71.82
CA TYR A 597 36.33 57.73 72.80
C TYR A 597 37.60 58.31 73.46
N ALA A 598 38.59 57.47 73.76
CA ALA A 598 39.84 57.89 74.37
C ALA A 598 40.72 58.71 73.41
N ASP A 599 40.84 58.28 72.15
CA ASP A 599 41.60 59.00 71.11
C ASP A 599 41.03 60.39 70.86
N TRP A 600 39.72 60.55 71.00
CA TRP A 600 39.01 61.82 70.82
C TRP A 600 38.92 62.66 72.10
N GLY A 601 39.69 62.29 73.14
CA GLY A 601 39.79 63.03 74.39
C GLY A 601 38.50 63.04 75.23
N GLN A 602 37.58 62.11 74.99
CA GLN A 602 36.32 62.00 75.73
C GLN A 602 36.50 61.22 77.04
N VAL A 603 35.60 61.46 78.00
CA VAL A 603 35.54 60.63 79.22
C VAL A 603 35.11 59.20 78.86
N PRO A 604 35.55 58.17 79.63
CA PRO A 604 35.20 56.79 79.36
C PRO A 604 33.67 56.60 79.24
N PRO A 605 33.19 56.00 78.14
CA PRO A 605 31.76 55.87 77.88
C PRO A 605 31.10 54.84 78.82
N THR A 606 29.83 55.06 79.14
CA THR A 606 28.97 54.08 79.83
C THR A 606 28.56 52.94 78.89
N ASP A 607 28.10 51.81 79.44
CA ASP A 607 27.61 50.69 78.63
C ASP A 607 26.45 51.08 77.70
N SER A 608 25.58 51.99 78.14
CA SER A 608 24.51 52.54 77.29
C SER A 608 25.08 53.36 76.12
N GLN A 609 26.13 54.15 76.35
CA GLN A 609 26.78 54.92 75.29
C GLN A 609 27.53 54.00 74.31
N LEU A 610 28.14 52.92 74.79
CA LEU A 610 28.77 51.90 73.95
C LEU A 610 27.74 51.18 73.07
N GLN A 611 26.57 50.85 73.62
CA GLN A 611 25.48 50.27 72.85
C GLN A 611 24.97 51.24 71.76
N THR A 612 24.74 52.50 72.11
CA THR A 612 24.38 53.55 71.15
C THR A 612 25.44 53.72 70.06
N THR A 613 26.73 53.67 70.43
CA THR A 613 27.85 53.72 69.49
C THR A 613 27.85 52.52 68.54
N GLY A 614 27.61 51.31 69.06
CA GLY A 614 27.49 50.10 68.24
C GLY A 614 26.32 50.16 67.25
N THR A 615 25.20 50.78 67.63
CA THR A 615 24.07 51.00 66.72
C THR A 615 24.40 52.07 65.68
N ALA A 616 25.02 53.17 66.08
CA ALA A 616 25.45 54.24 65.17
C ALA A 616 26.45 53.73 64.13
N LEU A 617 27.45 52.96 64.55
CA LEU A 617 28.46 52.39 63.65
C LEU A 617 27.86 51.31 62.74
N PHE A 618 26.88 50.54 63.22
CA PHE A 618 26.12 49.63 62.37
C PHE A 618 25.34 50.40 61.30
N HIS A 619 24.65 51.48 61.67
CA HIS A 619 23.95 52.33 60.69
C HIS A 619 24.92 53.00 59.71
N LEU A 620 26.09 53.45 60.16
CA LEU A 620 27.13 54.02 59.28
C LEU A 620 27.67 52.98 58.30
N GLN A 621 27.93 51.75 58.76
CA GLN A 621 28.34 50.65 57.88
C GLN A 621 27.28 50.35 56.83
N ARG A 622 25.99 50.36 57.20
CA ARG A 622 24.88 50.20 56.25
C ARG A 622 24.76 51.38 55.29
N ALA A 623 24.85 52.60 55.80
CA ALA A 623 24.82 53.83 55.02
C ALA A 623 25.94 53.86 53.97
N TRP A 624 27.14 53.41 54.33
CA TRP A 624 28.26 53.27 53.42
C TRP A 624 27.95 52.33 52.25
N VAL A 625 27.44 51.13 52.54
CA VAL A 625 27.07 50.15 51.50
C VAL A 625 25.97 50.71 50.58
N ILE A 626 24.99 51.43 51.14
CA ILE A 626 23.89 52.02 50.38
C ILE A 626 24.38 53.13 49.45
N THR A 627 25.12 54.10 49.98
CA THR A 627 25.56 55.29 49.24
C THR A 627 26.57 54.96 48.15
N GLN A 628 27.44 53.97 48.35
CA GLN A 628 28.37 53.51 47.32
C GLN A 628 27.66 52.96 46.07
N ALA A 629 26.44 52.44 46.22
CA ALA A 629 25.64 51.90 45.12
C ALA A 629 24.74 52.94 44.43
N GLN A 630 24.71 54.19 44.93
CA GLN A 630 23.82 55.24 44.43
C GLN A 630 24.45 56.04 43.27
N THR A 631 23.63 56.47 42.32
CA THR A 631 24.03 57.42 41.27
C THR A 631 24.24 58.82 41.85
N SER A 632 24.98 59.68 41.15
CA SER A 632 25.21 61.08 41.59
C SER A 632 23.90 61.87 41.83
N ALA A 633 22.84 61.56 41.09
CA ALA A 633 21.52 62.18 41.30
C ALA A 633 20.80 61.66 42.56
N GLN A 634 20.97 60.38 42.89
CA GLN A 634 20.44 59.78 44.12
C GLN A 634 21.21 60.30 45.34
N LEU A 635 22.55 60.33 45.28
CA LEU A 635 23.39 60.90 46.33
C LEU A 635 22.99 62.35 46.64
N GLN A 636 22.83 63.18 45.62
CA GLN A 636 22.37 64.57 45.78
C GLN A 636 20.97 64.67 46.40
N ALA A 637 20.07 63.71 46.16
CA ALA A 637 18.74 63.70 46.79
C ALA A 637 18.80 63.33 48.28
N GLU A 638 19.70 62.45 48.69
CA GLU A 638 19.95 62.13 50.11
C GLU A 638 20.65 63.31 50.82
N VAL A 639 21.59 64.00 50.16
CA VAL A 639 22.25 65.20 50.71
C VAL A 639 21.23 66.27 51.10
N GLN A 640 20.20 66.49 50.30
CA GLN A 640 19.14 67.48 50.58
C GLN A 640 18.25 67.08 51.77
N GLN A 641 18.27 65.81 52.18
CA GLN A 641 17.50 65.30 53.32
C GLN A 641 18.30 65.33 54.63
N TYR A 642 19.63 65.49 54.55
CA TYR A 642 20.49 65.57 55.72
C TYR A 642 20.07 66.69 56.69
N GLN A 643 19.87 66.33 57.96
CA GLN A 643 19.48 67.28 59.00
C GLN A 643 20.69 67.57 59.88
N SER A 644 21.41 68.65 59.57
CA SER A 644 22.56 69.08 60.37
C SER A 644 22.17 69.34 61.82
N LEU A 645 22.96 68.85 62.77
CA LEU A 645 22.77 69.15 64.19
C LEU A 645 23.10 70.63 64.50
N PRO A 646 22.54 71.21 65.58
CA PRO A 646 22.84 72.58 65.98
C PRO A 646 24.34 72.78 66.23
N ALA A 647 24.86 74.00 66.02
CA ALA A 647 26.28 74.33 66.21
C ALA A 647 26.84 74.08 67.64
N ALA A 648 25.97 73.84 68.63
CA ALA A 648 26.33 73.50 70.01
C ALA A 648 26.23 71.99 70.32
N ALA A 649 26.02 71.14 69.32
CA ALA A 649 25.90 69.69 69.50
C ALA A 649 27.19 69.06 70.03
N THR A 650 27.04 68.16 70.99
CA THR A 650 28.14 67.38 71.55
C THR A 650 28.44 66.16 70.67
N PHE A 651 29.62 65.57 70.85
CA PHE A 651 29.98 64.31 70.18
C PHE A 651 28.94 63.20 70.42
N GLN A 652 28.40 63.12 71.62
CA GLN A 652 27.36 62.15 71.95
C GLN A 652 26.04 62.43 71.22
N ASP A 653 25.72 63.69 70.89
CA ASP A 653 24.54 64.05 70.12
C ASP A 653 24.65 63.55 68.67
N TYR A 654 25.85 63.64 68.07
CA TYR A 654 26.13 63.07 66.74
C TYR A 654 25.98 61.55 66.73
N ILE A 655 26.59 60.84 67.68
CA ILE A 655 26.44 59.38 67.81
C ILE A 655 24.97 59.00 68.02
N SER A 656 24.24 59.74 68.85
CA SER A 656 22.84 59.44 69.15
C SER A 656 21.94 59.68 67.94
N ALA A 657 22.18 60.73 67.16
CA ALA A 657 21.44 61.00 65.92
C ALA A 657 21.61 59.85 64.91
N LEU A 658 22.85 59.38 64.71
CA LEU A 658 23.16 58.27 63.82
C LEU A 658 22.59 56.93 64.33
N ALA A 659 22.58 56.71 65.64
CA ALA A 659 22.00 55.50 66.23
C ALA A 659 20.46 55.44 66.11
N VAL A 660 19.78 56.59 66.08
CA VAL A 660 18.31 56.65 66.05
C VAL A 660 17.74 56.50 64.64
N SER A 661 18.48 56.92 63.62
CA SER A 661 18.02 56.84 62.23
C SER A 661 19.14 56.39 61.29
N GLN A 662 18.91 55.28 60.59
CA GLN A 662 19.77 54.86 59.50
C GLN A 662 19.71 55.83 58.31
N ASP A 663 18.57 56.50 58.10
CA ASP A 663 18.43 57.50 57.04
C ASP A 663 19.35 58.68 57.32
N GLN A 664 19.45 59.14 58.57
CA GLN A 664 20.43 60.17 58.94
C GLN A 664 21.88 59.75 58.71
N ALA A 665 22.21 58.48 58.94
CA ALA A 665 23.53 57.96 58.60
C ALA A 665 23.75 57.91 57.08
N THR A 666 22.73 57.55 56.31
CA THR A 666 22.76 57.49 54.83
C THR A 666 22.92 58.88 54.24
N ASP A 667 22.14 59.84 54.71
CA ASP A 667 22.20 61.25 54.31
C ASP A 667 23.58 61.87 54.64
N LEU A 668 24.11 61.56 55.84
CA LEU A 668 25.45 62.01 56.24
C LEU A 668 26.52 61.44 55.32
N THR A 669 26.52 60.12 55.09
CA THR A 669 27.51 59.48 54.22
C THR A 669 27.35 59.95 52.77
N ALA A 670 26.12 60.17 52.29
CA ALA A 670 25.87 60.73 50.97
C ALA A 670 26.42 62.15 50.86
N SER A 671 26.26 62.97 51.89
CA SER A 671 26.87 64.30 52.00
C SER A 671 28.39 64.23 51.93
N MET A 672 29.01 63.28 52.64
CA MET A 672 30.47 63.06 52.60
C MET A 672 30.95 62.63 51.21
N CYS A 673 30.17 61.81 50.49
CA CYS A 673 30.50 61.34 49.15
C CYS A 673 30.27 62.40 48.05
N ALA A 674 29.26 63.26 48.21
CA ALA A 674 28.89 64.27 47.22
C ALA A 674 29.65 65.60 47.41
N GLU A 675 29.95 65.98 48.65
CA GLU A 675 30.64 67.21 49.03
C GLU A 675 31.73 66.90 50.08
N PRO A 676 32.89 66.38 49.65
CA PRO A 676 33.99 66.07 50.57
C PRO A 676 34.57 67.38 51.14
N MET A 677 34.06 67.82 52.28
CA MET A 677 34.65 68.90 53.07
C MET A 677 35.05 68.35 54.45
N MET A 678 35.99 67.40 54.44
CA MET A 678 36.69 66.97 55.65
C MET A 678 38.09 67.61 55.68
N GLU A 679 38.56 67.97 56.88
CA GLU A 679 39.95 68.41 57.04
C GLU A 679 40.87 67.25 56.60
N GLU A 680 41.74 67.51 55.61
CA GLU A 680 42.58 66.53 54.89
C GLU A 680 41.94 65.73 53.73
N ALA A 681 40.70 66.04 53.31
CA ALA A 681 40.05 65.40 52.15
C ALA A 681 39.37 66.40 51.21
N ASP A 682 39.98 66.68 50.04
CA ASP A 682 39.45 67.63 49.04
C ASP A 682 38.72 66.95 47.86
N THR A 683 38.82 65.62 47.76
CA THR A 683 38.17 64.83 46.71
C THR A 683 37.50 63.58 47.28
N ALA A 684 36.55 63.00 46.55
CA ALA A 684 35.94 61.71 46.92
C ALA A 684 37.00 60.60 47.08
N ALA A 685 38.09 60.68 46.33
CA ALA A 685 39.23 59.77 46.47
C ALA A 685 40.03 60.00 47.76
N ASP A 686 40.09 61.23 48.27
CA ASP A 686 40.72 61.53 49.56
C ASP A 686 39.87 61.06 50.74
N VAL A 687 38.54 61.18 50.62
CA VAL A 687 37.59 60.60 51.58
C VAL A 687 37.70 59.07 51.60
N ASP A 688 37.78 58.42 50.43
CA ASP A 688 38.04 56.97 50.32
C ASP A 688 39.38 56.58 50.98
N ASN A 689 40.44 57.38 50.77
CA ASN A 689 41.76 57.13 51.36
C ASN A 689 41.78 57.28 52.88
N LEU A 690 41.17 58.34 53.45
CA LEU A 690 41.09 58.55 54.90
C LEU A 690 40.24 57.48 55.60
N SER A 691 39.17 57.03 54.95
CA SER A 691 38.33 55.91 55.42
C SER A 691 39.09 54.59 55.45
N SER A 692 39.96 54.34 54.47
CA SER A 692 40.76 53.11 54.36
C SER A 692 41.91 53.00 55.38
N GLN A 693 42.38 54.13 55.92
CA GLN A 693 43.41 54.17 56.98
C GLN A 693 42.88 53.68 58.34
N GLY A 694 41.56 53.65 58.54
CA GLY A 694 40.87 53.08 59.69
C GLY A 694 40.74 51.55 59.70
N GLY A 695 41.29 50.86 58.68
CA GLY A 695 41.40 49.41 58.65
C GLY A 695 40.58 48.74 57.55
N GLY A 696 41.15 48.68 56.34
CA GLY A 696 40.74 47.74 55.29
C GLY A 696 40.81 48.35 53.90
N SER A 697 41.89 48.09 53.17
CA SER A 697 42.03 48.47 51.75
C SER A 697 41.09 47.65 50.85
N ARG A 698 40.28 48.30 50.00
CA ARG A 698 39.54 47.68 48.88
C ARG A 698 39.09 48.68 47.77
N PRO A 699 38.59 48.21 46.60
CA PRO A 699 38.98 48.66 45.27
C PRO A 699 38.18 49.86 44.72
N ASP A 700 38.88 50.68 43.93
CA ASP A 700 38.47 51.88 43.20
C ASP A 700 36.96 52.03 42.91
N CYS A 701 36.33 53.02 43.56
CA CYS A 701 34.98 53.52 43.26
C CYS A 701 34.83 54.13 41.85
N CYS A 702 35.84 54.05 40.97
CA CYS A 702 35.87 54.74 39.67
C CYS A 702 36.57 53.95 38.56
N HIS A 703 36.23 52.67 38.31
CA HIS A 703 36.51 52.10 36.98
C HIS A 703 35.60 50.92 36.57
N LYS A 704 34.63 51.20 35.70
CA LYS A 704 34.06 50.41 34.58
C LYS A 704 32.79 51.17 34.13
N SER A 705 32.62 51.71 32.93
CA SER A 705 33.25 51.47 31.63
C SER A 705 32.92 52.62 30.65
N GLY A 706 33.87 53.03 29.80
CA GLY A 706 33.57 53.87 28.63
C GLY A 706 34.77 54.53 27.95
N HIS A 707 35.69 53.76 27.37
CA HIS A 707 36.58 54.22 26.28
C HIS A 707 35.80 54.04 24.95
N TYR A 708 35.76 54.92 23.93
CA TYR A 708 36.76 55.80 23.31
C TYR A 708 36.08 56.83 22.37
N GLN A 709 36.83 57.90 22.01
CA GLN A 709 36.63 58.94 20.96
C GLN A 709 35.78 60.16 21.39
N ASP A 710 36.22 61.42 21.34
CA ASP A 710 37.36 62.09 20.70
C ASP A 710 37.71 63.35 21.51
N ARG A 711 39.01 63.68 21.64
CA ARG A 711 39.43 65.05 21.95
C ARG A 711 39.43 65.87 20.65
N PRO A 712 39.02 67.14 20.72
CA PRO A 712 39.85 68.19 20.15
C PRO A 712 40.30 69.18 21.21
N GLU A 713 41.51 69.65 20.96
CA GLU A 713 42.28 70.64 21.69
C GLU A 713 41.66 72.05 21.71
N VAL A 714 41.92 72.74 22.83
CA VAL A 714 42.30 74.17 22.97
C VAL A 714 41.24 75.25 22.76
N GLY A 715 41.09 76.10 23.78
CA GLY A 715 40.53 77.45 23.62
C GLY A 715 40.24 78.19 24.92
N GLN A 716 41.17 79.04 25.34
CA GLN A 716 41.09 80.01 26.44
C GLN A 716 39.78 80.84 26.46
N ARG A 717 39.22 81.08 27.65
CA ARG A 717 39.14 82.40 28.30
C ARG A 717 38.62 82.30 29.73
#